data_AF-D3B007-F1
#
_entry.id   AF-D3B007-F1
#
_cell.length_a   1.000
_cell.length_b   1.000
_cell.length_c   1.000
_cell.angle_alpha   90.00
_cell.angle_beta   90.00
_cell.angle_gamma   90.00
#
_symmetry.space_group_name_H-M   'P 1'
#
loop_
_entity.id
_entity.type
_entity.pdbx_description
1 polymer ?
#
loop_
_entity_poly.entity_id
_entity_poly.type
_entity_poly.pdbx_seq_one_letter_code
_entity_poly.pdbx_strand_id
1 'polypeptide(L)'
;MTDNKINLFFKIINNTYLFNLICQFIHSKHFKYYCKANSKYIEYAGYLVKNGLFDKMNLEYRINTVFGWSTLSLEYLVSQHRNEVGLIEKLIDRYVDPKRPLPINNIVLSSAIKHATKDFSLVKLLLHRFTNVIDTNTYAAAAEHGRTEIIQYMMIEFREIPKIGKNAVIAACRHGQLQTLIFLDQYEKKLFTHLPSDNVVKFNVEALNAAASGGSLECVNYLLENRTEGCTHGALDGALMIGRLDIVEAIRQRFPQLECSNNAIKGAKDVKLEILKYILDNKLLSKIEISNWTFIEHCATSLEVLSYLVIDQKIPCTHVSHRMLECCGLSLVEFLVENKILKKSSSMRTYIGTTANFAEQNGNLDIIKYLDSVKLLEHQRLAYCQYPQIVEYALNKSKKSFPKVMPAPNSVTKESRDGIFELVTLLAKHGITFNPIQSLAYIAEVSLEMFIFFEKNYKLEKLPDYAKRATNVGLVDLVKYLHRNGYPIDKGSVTQAIIRNHFDVLKYLVESVNLVYGSDLIESSIKSKNFRIVEYLANKFPEINPNIRIVQELIKANSLEITEFIVERYIKLDRVEHQPDERIILSVYSELDYDVFLCLCKHASHLFDICPNTIYLFFHNGGLDFLSVLFSTFKEIDWTLGLLLQVRSLEVLSLIMANVKISKQWKAEMIDKADSHGNYEISKYLSKSMN
;
A
#
# COMPACT_ATOMS: atom_id res chain seq x y z
N MET A 1 25.57 4.37 -13.42
CA MET A 1 26.47 3.45 -14.13
C MET A 1 27.51 4.30 -14.86
N THR A 2 28.78 3.90 -14.89
CA THR A 2 29.83 4.63 -15.63
C THR A 2 29.58 4.57 -17.14
N ASP A 3 29.98 5.62 -17.89
CA ASP A 3 29.73 5.77 -19.33
C ASP A 3 30.20 4.56 -20.18
N ASN A 4 31.27 3.89 -19.76
CA ASN A 4 31.75 2.67 -20.42
C ASN A 4 30.82 1.47 -20.27
N LYS A 5 30.13 1.33 -19.13
CA LYS A 5 29.13 0.25 -18.92
C LYS A 5 27.86 0.53 -19.69
N ILE A 6 27.48 1.80 -19.81
CA ILE A 6 26.34 2.25 -20.63
C ILE A 6 26.62 1.98 -22.11
N ASN A 7 27.81 2.30 -22.61
CA ASN A 7 28.21 2.01 -23.99
C ASN A 7 28.29 0.51 -24.30
N LEU A 8 28.78 -0.30 -23.37
CA LEU A 8 28.80 -1.76 -23.52
C LEU A 8 27.37 -2.31 -23.56
N PHE A 9 26.49 -1.84 -22.66
CA PHE A 9 25.09 -2.20 -22.65
C PHE A 9 24.38 -1.83 -23.96
N PHE A 10 24.63 -0.65 -24.53
CA PHE A 10 24.09 -0.28 -25.84
C PHE A 10 24.65 -1.09 -27.00
N LYS A 11 25.94 -1.46 -26.97
CA LYS A 11 26.50 -2.41 -27.95
C LYS A 11 25.82 -3.78 -27.89
N ILE A 12 25.45 -4.22 -26.69
CA ILE A 12 24.78 -5.50 -26.45
C ILE A 12 23.30 -5.44 -26.88
N ILE A 13 22.57 -4.37 -26.54
CA ILE A 13 21.16 -4.18 -26.96
C ILE A 13 21.04 -3.94 -28.46
N ASN A 14 22.01 -3.27 -29.09
CA ASN A 14 21.99 -3.03 -30.54
C ASN A 14 22.24 -4.31 -31.36
N ASN A 15 22.75 -5.37 -30.74
CA ASN A 15 22.91 -6.68 -31.37
C ASN A 15 21.63 -7.52 -31.19
N THR A 16 20.94 -7.82 -32.29
CA THR A 16 19.64 -8.54 -32.30
C THR A 16 19.70 -9.87 -31.55
N TYR A 17 20.79 -10.61 -31.74
CA TYR A 17 20.96 -11.93 -31.17
C TYR A 17 21.18 -11.84 -29.66
N LEU A 18 22.06 -10.93 -29.22
CA LEU A 18 22.34 -10.71 -27.80
C LEU A 18 21.16 -10.10 -27.06
N PHE A 19 20.41 -9.19 -27.66
CA PHE A 19 19.19 -8.65 -27.06
C PHE A 19 18.15 -9.74 -26.83
N ASN A 20 17.89 -10.58 -27.84
CA ASN A 20 17.00 -11.73 -27.70
C ASN A 20 17.50 -12.71 -26.63
N LEU A 21 18.81 -12.96 -26.58
CA LEU A 21 19.43 -13.81 -25.55
C LEU A 21 19.29 -13.20 -24.14
N ILE A 22 19.40 -11.88 -24.01
CA ILE A 22 19.22 -11.17 -22.73
C ILE A 22 17.76 -11.21 -22.30
N CYS A 23 16.82 -10.99 -23.21
CA CYS A 23 15.40 -11.15 -22.91
C CYS A 23 15.10 -12.59 -22.45
N GLN A 24 15.67 -13.60 -23.12
CA GLN A 24 15.58 -15.00 -22.70
C GLN A 24 16.28 -15.25 -21.35
N PHE A 25 17.42 -14.62 -21.09
CA PHE A 25 18.19 -14.80 -19.86
C PHE A 25 17.57 -14.08 -18.67
N ILE A 26 17.03 -12.88 -18.85
CA ILE A 26 16.23 -12.15 -17.86
C ILE A 26 14.99 -12.95 -17.52
N HIS A 27 14.27 -13.50 -18.52
CA HIS A 27 13.19 -14.46 -18.30
C HIS A 27 13.64 -15.65 -17.45
N SER A 28 14.84 -16.18 -17.70
CA SER A 28 15.36 -17.35 -16.95
C SER A 28 15.86 -17.04 -15.53
N LYS A 29 16.23 -15.78 -15.21
CA LYS A 29 16.87 -15.41 -13.92
C LYS A 29 16.01 -14.56 -12.98
N HIS A 30 14.98 -13.87 -13.47
CA HIS A 30 14.11 -13.01 -12.65
C HIS A 30 12.94 -13.75 -11.97
N PHE A 31 13.00 -15.08 -11.85
CA PHE A 31 12.08 -15.85 -11.00
C PHE A 31 12.16 -15.49 -9.50
N LYS A 32 13.24 -14.83 -9.05
CA LYS A 32 13.57 -14.68 -7.62
C LYS A 32 13.10 -13.39 -6.92
N TYR A 33 12.44 -12.47 -7.62
CA TYR A 33 11.86 -11.26 -7.01
C TYR A 33 10.42 -11.09 -7.50
N TYR A 34 9.45 -11.49 -6.68
CA TYR A 34 8.02 -11.09 -6.70
C TYR A 34 7.56 -10.22 -7.90
N CYS A 35 7.51 -10.81 -9.09
CA CYS A 35 6.55 -10.42 -10.10
C CYS A 35 5.48 -11.50 -10.03
N LYS A 36 4.40 -11.22 -9.27
CA LYS A 36 3.23 -12.08 -9.17
C LYS A 36 2.87 -12.62 -10.54
N ALA A 37 2.63 -13.93 -10.62
CA ALA A 37 2.20 -14.67 -11.79
C ALA A 37 0.84 -14.15 -12.31
N ASN A 38 0.87 -13.02 -13.03
CA ASN A 38 -0.22 -12.59 -13.90
C ASN A 38 0.23 -11.75 -15.10
N SER A 39 1.47 -11.91 -15.57
CA SER A 39 1.94 -11.29 -16.81
C SER A 39 2.46 -12.35 -17.78
N LYS A 40 1.58 -12.91 -18.61
CA LYS A 40 1.98 -13.67 -19.82
C LYS A 40 2.72 -12.82 -20.87
N TYR A 41 3.12 -11.58 -20.57
CA TYR A 41 4.02 -10.76 -21.38
C TYR A 41 4.88 -9.93 -20.42
N ILE A 42 6.20 -10.08 -20.47
CA ILE A 42 7.08 -9.07 -19.88
C ILE A 42 6.93 -7.80 -20.73
N GLU A 43 6.39 -6.75 -20.15
CA GLU A 43 6.26 -5.42 -20.79
C GLU A 43 7.66 -4.78 -20.89
N TYR A 44 8.47 -5.25 -21.84
CA TYR A 44 9.85 -4.79 -22.04
C TYR A 44 9.92 -3.28 -22.27
N ALA A 45 8.96 -2.72 -23.03
CA ALA A 45 8.86 -1.28 -23.23
C ALA A 45 8.69 -0.54 -21.89
N GLY A 46 7.95 -1.11 -20.92
CA GLY A 46 7.68 -0.49 -19.63
C GLY A 46 8.92 -0.45 -18.76
N TYR A 47 9.70 -1.53 -18.78
CA TYR A 47 11.00 -1.58 -18.12
C TYR A 47 11.98 -0.57 -18.72
N LEU A 48 12.04 -0.46 -20.05
CA LEU A 48 12.94 0.46 -20.74
C LEU A 48 12.62 1.93 -20.42
N VAL A 49 11.33 2.29 -20.43
CA VAL A 49 10.85 3.62 -20.04
C VAL A 49 11.21 3.91 -18.58
N LYS A 50 10.90 2.98 -17.65
CA LYS A 50 11.19 3.14 -16.22
C LYS A 50 12.68 3.41 -15.92
N ASN A 51 13.58 2.92 -16.77
CA ASN A 51 15.02 3.07 -16.58
C ASN A 51 15.66 4.15 -17.49
N GLY A 52 14.87 4.90 -18.26
CA GLY A 52 15.38 5.97 -19.15
C GLY A 52 16.22 5.45 -20.33
N LEU A 53 15.93 4.24 -20.80
CA LEU A 53 16.69 3.55 -21.85
C LEU A 53 15.95 3.50 -23.19
N PHE A 54 14.69 3.92 -23.23
CA PHE A 54 13.81 3.81 -24.39
C PHE A 54 14.31 4.62 -25.60
N ASP A 55 14.63 5.92 -25.40
CA ASP A 55 15.08 6.81 -26.49
C ASP A 55 16.46 6.45 -27.06
N LYS A 56 17.22 5.65 -26.32
CA LYS A 56 18.55 5.21 -26.74
C LYS A 56 18.49 3.97 -27.64
N MET A 57 17.29 3.43 -27.87
CA MET A 57 17.06 2.36 -28.84
C MET A 57 16.72 2.95 -30.21
N ASN A 58 17.18 2.28 -31.26
CA ASN A 58 16.70 2.58 -32.62
C ASN A 58 15.29 1.99 -32.80
N LEU A 59 14.27 2.83 -32.63
CA LEU A 59 12.86 2.45 -32.64
C LEU A 59 12.39 1.90 -33.99
N GLU A 60 12.96 2.37 -35.11
CA GLU A 60 12.58 1.91 -36.46
C GLU A 60 12.83 0.41 -36.69
N TYR A 61 13.86 -0.17 -36.06
CA TYR A 61 14.27 -1.56 -36.28
C TYR A 61 13.78 -2.54 -35.21
N ARG A 62 13.42 -2.07 -34.00
CA ARG A 62 13.32 -2.93 -32.80
C ARG A 62 11.92 -3.08 -32.22
N ILE A 63 10.92 -2.33 -32.70
CA ILE A 63 9.51 -2.51 -32.29
C ILE A 63 9.05 -3.97 -32.49
N ASN A 64 9.52 -4.65 -33.54
CA ASN A 64 9.13 -6.04 -33.85
C ASN A 64 9.64 -7.07 -32.82
N THR A 65 10.58 -6.71 -31.94
CA THR A 65 11.12 -7.59 -30.88
C THR A 65 10.47 -7.37 -29.52
N VAL A 66 9.56 -6.39 -29.41
CA VAL A 66 8.83 -6.09 -28.18
C VAL A 66 7.57 -6.97 -28.12
N PHE A 67 7.54 -7.90 -27.17
CA PHE A 67 6.46 -8.88 -27.03
C PHE A 67 5.21 -8.32 -26.31
N GLY A 68 5.27 -7.14 -25.69
CA GLY A 68 4.14 -6.53 -25.00
C GLY A 68 4.36 -5.07 -24.62
N TRP A 69 3.28 -4.29 -24.65
CA TRP A 69 3.27 -2.87 -24.32
C TRP A 69 2.50 -2.62 -23.03
N SER A 70 3.09 -1.86 -22.11
CA SER A 70 2.37 -1.35 -20.95
C SER A 70 1.65 -0.05 -21.27
N THR A 71 0.63 0.30 -20.48
CA THR A 71 0.00 1.63 -20.52
C THR A 71 1.05 2.74 -20.38
N LEU A 72 1.99 2.61 -19.43
CA LEU A 72 3.08 3.57 -19.20
C LEU A 72 4.00 3.72 -20.42
N SER A 73 4.24 2.63 -21.15
CA SER A 73 5.09 2.63 -22.34
C SER A 73 4.42 3.37 -23.49
N LEU A 74 3.14 3.09 -23.70
CA LEU A 74 2.36 3.75 -24.74
C LEU A 74 2.19 5.23 -24.42
N GLU A 75 1.94 5.58 -23.16
CA GLU A 75 1.89 6.97 -22.67
C GLU A 75 3.21 7.72 -22.94
N TYR A 76 4.35 7.08 -22.67
CA TYR A 76 5.66 7.62 -22.99
C TYR A 76 5.84 7.82 -24.50
N LEU A 77 5.49 6.81 -25.29
CA LEU A 77 5.63 6.84 -26.74
C LEU A 77 4.80 7.95 -27.38
N VAL A 78 3.53 8.12 -26.98
CA VAL A 78 2.68 9.20 -27.53
C VAL A 78 3.09 10.59 -27.05
N SER A 79 3.74 10.71 -25.89
CA SER A 79 4.22 12.00 -25.39
C SER A 79 5.55 12.44 -26.03
N GLN A 80 6.51 11.53 -26.14
CA GLN A 80 7.85 11.82 -26.68
C GLN A 80 7.89 11.78 -28.21
N HIS A 81 7.22 10.82 -28.85
CA HIS A 81 7.25 10.61 -30.31
C HIS A 81 5.99 11.11 -31.02
N ARG A 82 5.37 12.17 -30.50
CA ARG A 82 4.13 12.78 -31.06
C ARG A 82 4.19 13.17 -32.54
N ASN A 83 5.38 13.42 -33.09
CA ASN A 83 5.60 13.79 -34.49
C ASN A 83 5.78 12.56 -35.40
N GLU A 84 6.08 11.39 -34.84
CA GLU A 84 6.40 10.18 -35.59
C GLU A 84 5.15 9.33 -35.81
N VAL A 85 4.09 9.93 -36.35
CA VAL A 85 2.78 9.28 -36.51
C VAL A 85 2.89 7.94 -37.24
N GLY A 86 3.70 7.89 -38.31
CA GLY A 86 3.92 6.66 -39.07
C GLY A 86 4.65 5.55 -38.28
N LEU A 87 5.44 5.89 -37.26
CA LEU A 87 6.04 4.90 -36.37
C LEU A 87 4.96 4.27 -35.46
N ILE A 88 4.10 5.12 -34.91
CA ILE A 88 3.02 4.70 -34.00
C ILE A 88 1.94 3.92 -34.76
N GLU A 89 1.62 4.35 -35.98
CA GLU A 89 0.74 3.62 -36.89
C GLU A 89 1.27 2.21 -37.19
N LYS A 90 2.56 2.10 -37.58
CA LYS A 90 3.21 0.80 -37.79
C LYS A 90 3.19 -0.07 -36.54
N LEU A 91 3.34 0.52 -35.35
CA LEU A 91 3.29 -0.19 -34.08
C LEU A 91 1.90 -0.76 -33.82
N ILE A 92 0.85 0.03 -34.06
CA ILE A 92 -0.54 -0.39 -33.93
C ILE A 92 -0.88 -1.49 -34.93
N ASP A 93 -0.56 -1.29 -36.21
CA ASP A 93 -0.91 -2.23 -37.29
C ASP A 93 -0.14 -3.56 -37.20
N ARG A 94 1.10 -3.54 -36.68
CA ARG A 94 1.92 -4.76 -36.53
C ARG A 94 1.73 -5.48 -35.22
N TYR A 95 0.88 -5.01 -34.31
CA TYR A 95 0.65 -5.73 -33.07
C TYR A 95 -0.09 -7.05 -33.36
N VAL A 96 0.63 -8.17 -33.25
CA VAL A 96 0.26 -9.49 -33.82
C VAL A 96 -0.66 -10.31 -32.91
N ASP A 97 -0.98 -9.87 -31.70
CA ASP A 97 -1.78 -10.70 -30.76
C ASP A 97 -3.28 -10.32 -30.75
N PRO A 98 -4.13 -11.04 -31.51
CA PRO A 98 -5.57 -10.78 -31.52
C PRO A 98 -6.27 -11.15 -30.20
N LYS A 99 -5.62 -11.90 -29.29
CA LYS A 99 -6.22 -12.29 -28.00
C LYS A 99 -6.06 -11.21 -26.92
N ARG A 100 -5.19 -10.21 -27.12
CA ARG A 100 -4.93 -9.14 -26.15
C ARG A 100 -4.70 -7.79 -26.84
N PRO A 101 -5.74 -6.97 -27.06
CA PRO A 101 -5.57 -5.67 -27.73
C PRO A 101 -4.56 -4.79 -26.98
N LEU A 102 -3.92 -3.85 -27.70
CA LEU A 102 -3.08 -2.83 -27.08
C LEU A 102 -3.83 -2.15 -25.92
N PRO A 103 -3.20 -1.91 -24.76
CA PRO A 103 -3.85 -1.31 -23.60
C PRO A 103 -4.00 0.22 -23.77
N ILE A 104 -4.53 0.64 -24.91
CA ILE A 104 -4.90 2.03 -25.19
C ILE A 104 -6.19 2.28 -24.46
N ASN A 105 -6.06 2.98 -23.35
CA ASN A 105 -7.16 3.41 -22.50
C ASN A 105 -7.19 4.96 -22.46
N ASN A 106 -8.11 5.51 -21.67
CA ASN A 106 -8.22 6.95 -21.47
C ASN A 106 -6.91 7.61 -21.04
N ILE A 107 -6.02 6.93 -20.31
CA ILE A 107 -4.74 7.52 -19.86
C ILE A 107 -3.82 7.78 -21.05
N VAL A 108 -3.66 6.80 -21.94
CA VAL A 108 -2.83 6.94 -23.14
C VAL A 108 -3.42 8.01 -24.06
N LEU A 109 -4.74 8.00 -24.24
CA LEU A 109 -5.41 8.98 -25.10
C LEU A 109 -5.33 10.40 -24.54
N SER A 110 -5.52 10.58 -23.23
CA SER A 110 -5.33 11.86 -22.53
C SER A 110 -3.90 12.38 -22.68
N SER A 111 -2.90 11.51 -22.59
CA SER A 111 -1.49 11.89 -22.82
C SER A 111 -1.24 12.31 -24.27
N ALA A 112 -1.81 11.59 -25.24
CA ALA A 112 -1.72 11.97 -26.66
C ALA A 112 -2.38 13.33 -26.92
N ILE A 113 -3.53 13.62 -26.30
CA ILE A 113 -4.24 14.91 -26.37
C ILE A 113 -3.41 16.03 -25.75
N LYS A 114 -2.86 15.80 -24.55
CA LYS A 114 -1.98 16.74 -23.84
C LYS A 114 -0.81 17.17 -24.71
N HIS A 115 -0.13 16.20 -25.30
CA HIS A 115 1.06 16.40 -26.11
C HIS A 115 0.75 16.57 -27.61
N ALA A 116 -0.50 16.83 -27.99
CA ALA A 116 -0.90 16.90 -29.39
C ALA A 116 -0.11 17.98 -30.18
N THR A 117 0.23 17.67 -31.41
CA THR A 117 0.76 18.63 -32.39
C THR A 117 -0.36 19.54 -32.90
N LYS A 118 -0.01 20.60 -33.65
CA LYS A 118 -1.02 21.54 -34.20
C LYS A 118 -2.04 20.87 -35.12
N ASP A 119 -1.62 19.86 -35.88
CA ASP A 119 -2.46 19.06 -36.77
C ASP A 119 -3.12 17.87 -36.06
N PHE A 120 -2.66 17.56 -34.83
CA PHE A 120 -3.08 16.47 -33.96
C PHE A 120 -3.30 15.13 -34.69
N SER A 121 -2.48 14.87 -35.72
CA SER A 121 -2.60 13.71 -36.62
C SER A 121 -2.52 12.39 -35.87
N LEU A 122 -1.64 12.30 -34.86
CA LEU A 122 -1.57 11.14 -33.96
C LEU A 122 -2.89 10.92 -33.21
N VAL A 123 -3.49 11.99 -32.70
CA VAL A 123 -4.76 11.90 -31.96
C VAL A 123 -5.87 11.43 -32.90
N LYS A 124 -5.95 11.96 -34.13
CA LYS A 124 -6.92 11.49 -35.14
C LYS A 124 -6.78 10.00 -35.40
N LEU A 125 -5.55 9.52 -35.59
CA LEU A 125 -5.25 8.11 -35.81
C LEU A 125 -5.74 7.25 -34.64
N LEU A 126 -5.42 7.64 -33.40
CA LEU A 126 -5.84 6.90 -32.21
C LEU A 126 -7.36 6.90 -32.04
N LEU A 127 -8.03 8.03 -32.25
CA LEU A 127 -9.48 8.14 -32.14
C LEU A 127 -10.22 7.25 -33.15
N HIS A 128 -9.77 7.20 -34.42
CA HIS A 128 -10.39 6.33 -35.44
C HIS A 128 -10.18 4.84 -35.16
N ARG A 129 -9.03 4.46 -34.60
CA ARG A 129 -8.71 3.05 -34.32
C ARG A 129 -9.37 2.55 -33.03
N PHE A 130 -9.58 3.42 -32.05
CA PHE A 130 -10.07 3.08 -30.71
C PHE A 130 -11.33 3.87 -30.33
N THR A 131 -12.33 3.87 -31.22
CA THR A 131 -13.59 4.61 -31.05
C THR A 131 -14.36 4.20 -29.79
N ASN A 132 -14.24 2.95 -29.36
CA ASN A 132 -14.86 2.40 -28.15
C ASN A 132 -14.31 2.99 -26.84
N VAL A 133 -13.16 3.65 -26.88
CA VAL A 133 -12.53 4.30 -25.72
C VAL A 133 -12.99 5.76 -25.58
N ILE A 134 -13.62 6.34 -26.62
CA ILE A 134 -14.08 7.73 -26.60
C ILE A 134 -15.25 7.88 -25.63
N ASP A 135 -15.00 8.54 -24.50
CA ASP A 135 -15.97 8.77 -23.43
C ASP A 135 -15.94 10.22 -22.91
N THR A 136 -16.74 10.51 -21.87
CA THR A 136 -16.75 11.84 -21.21
C THR A 136 -15.37 12.29 -20.69
N ASN A 137 -14.48 11.35 -20.33
CA ASN A 137 -13.15 11.67 -19.83
C ASN A 137 -12.22 12.08 -20.97
N THR A 138 -12.41 11.53 -22.17
CA THR A 138 -11.69 11.94 -23.37
C THR A 138 -11.94 13.41 -23.71
N TYR A 139 -13.21 13.84 -23.66
CA TYR A 139 -13.57 15.26 -23.79
C TYR A 139 -13.00 16.11 -22.65
N ALA A 140 -13.00 15.58 -21.42
CA ALA A 140 -12.42 16.26 -20.26
C ALA A 140 -10.92 16.50 -20.39
N ALA A 141 -10.16 15.53 -20.91
CA ALA A 141 -8.73 15.67 -21.13
C ALA A 141 -8.40 16.73 -22.21
N ALA A 142 -9.18 16.76 -23.29
CA ALA A 142 -9.06 17.84 -24.29
C ALA A 142 -9.39 19.21 -23.69
N ALA A 143 -10.42 19.27 -22.85
CA ALA A 143 -10.84 20.49 -22.19
C ALA A 143 -9.84 20.98 -21.14
N GLU A 144 -9.22 20.09 -20.36
CA GLU A 144 -8.15 20.37 -19.39
C GLU A 144 -6.96 21.09 -20.04
N HIS A 145 -6.58 20.66 -21.24
CA HIS A 145 -5.44 21.21 -21.98
C HIS A 145 -5.82 22.29 -23.00
N GLY A 146 -7.07 22.77 -23.00
CA GLY A 146 -7.49 23.85 -23.89
C GLY A 146 -7.57 23.47 -25.37
N ARG A 147 -7.63 22.18 -25.70
CA ARG A 147 -7.64 21.65 -27.07
C ARG A 147 -9.02 21.67 -27.69
N THR A 148 -9.59 22.87 -27.84
CA THR A 148 -10.94 23.06 -28.40
C THR A 148 -11.07 22.45 -29.80
N GLU A 149 -10.00 22.50 -30.59
CA GLU A 149 -9.93 21.93 -31.94
C GLU A 149 -10.14 20.40 -31.95
N ILE A 150 -9.65 19.69 -30.94
CA ILE A 150 -9.82 18.24 -30.82
C ILE A 150 -11.26 17.92 -30.40
N ILE A 151 -11.85 18.73 -29.51
CA ILE A 151 -13.25 18.60 -29.12
C ILE A 151 -14.16 18.77 -30.36
N GLN A 152 -13.94 19.83 -31.14
CA GLN A 152 -14.67 20.08 -32.38
C GLN A 152 -14.55 18.92 -33.37
N TYR A 153 -13.33 18.40 -33.55
CA TYR A 153 -13.08 17.25 -34.41
C TYR A 153 -13.87 16.02 -33.97
N MET A 154 -13.81 15.67 -32.68
CA MET A 154 -14.53 14.51 -32.15
C MET A 154 -16.04 14.62 -32.36
N MET A 155 -16.59 15.83 -32.21
CA MET A 155 -18.03 16.08 -32.39
C MET A 155 -18.49 15.95 -33.85
N ILE A 156 -17.64 16.28 -34.82
CA ILE A 156 -17.98 16.24 -36.25
C ILE A 156 -17.89 14.80 -36.78
N GLU A 157 -16.83 14.09 -36.41
CA GLU A 157 -16.50 12.77 -36.95
C GLU A 157 -17.24 11.63 -36.24
N PHE A 158 -17.44 11.72 -34.92
CA PHE A 158 -18.05 10.64 -34.12
C PHE A 158 -19.48 10.99 -33.70
N ARG A 159 -20.33 11.29 -34.68
CA ARG A 159 -21.72 11.79 -34.47
C ARG A 159 -22.62 10.81 -33.71
N GLU A 160 -22.31 9.52 -33.75
CA GLU A 160 -23.05 8.46 -33.05
C GLU A 160 -22.70 8.37 -31.55
N ILE A 161 -21.71 9.13 -31.05
CA ILE A 161 -21.28 9.12 -29.65
C ILE A 161 -21.77 10.38 -28.90
N PRO A 162 -22.99 10.44 -28.33
CA PRO A 162 -23.41 11.57 -27.53
C PRO A 162 -23.25 11.34 -26.02
N LYS A 163 -22.35 12.11 -25.41
CA LYS A 163 -22.59 13.07 -24.31
C LYS A 163 -21.23 13.54 -23.78
N ILE A 164 -20.86 14.78 -24.08
CA ILE A 164 -19.69 15.49 -23.49
C ILE A 164 -19.86 15.55 -21.96
N GLY A 165 -21.11 15.69 -21.50
CA GLY A 165 -21.47 15.72 -20.10
C GLY A 165 -20.97 16.96 -19.38
N LYS A 166 -20.81 16.84 -18.06
CA LYS A 166 -20.32 17.92 -17.18
C LYS A 166 -18.80 17.97 -17.07
N ASN A 167 -18.10 16.85 -17.34
CA ASN A 167 -16.69 16.69 -17.01
C ASN A 167 -15.80 17.62 -17.85
N ALA A 168 -16.10 17.82 -19.13
CA ALA A 168 -15.36 18.75 -19.98
C ALA A 168 -15.49 20.20 -19.52
N VAL A 169 -16.68 20.62 -19.09
CA VAL A 169 -16.91 21.96 -18.53
C VAL A 169 -16.11 22.12 -17.23
N ILE A 170 -16.23 21.17 -16.31
CA ILE A 170 -15.51 21.18 -15.02
C ILE A 170 -14.00 21.23 -15.24
N ALA A 171 -13.46 20.45 -16.18
CA ALA A 171 -12.04 20.43 -16.51
C ALA A 171 -11.57 21.77 -17.13
N ALA A 172 -12.30 22.30 -18.11
CA ALA A 172 -12.00 23.61 -18.69
C ALA A 172 -11.98 24.70 -17.61
N CYS A 173 -12.97 24.71 -16.71
CA CYS A 173 -13.03 25.64 -15.59
C CYS A 173 -11.84 25.49 -14.65
N ARG A 174 -11.57 24.28 -14.16
CA ARG A 174 -10.49 24.00 -13.20
C ARG A 174 -9.11 24.38 -13.70
N HIS A 175 -8.87 24.24 -15.00
CA HIS A 175 -7.57 24.53 -15.61
C HIS A 175 -7.51 25.88 -16.32
N GLY A 176 -8.53 26.73 -16.15
CA GLY A 176 -8.54 28.09 -16.67
C GLY A 176 -8.63 28.21 -18.20
N GLN A 177 -9.23 27.22 -18.86
CA GLN A 177 -9.33 27.15 -20.32
C GLN A 177 -10.56 27.92 -20.84
N LEU A 178 -10.50 29.25 -20.74
CA LEU A 178 -11.63 30.14 -21.06
C LEU A 178 -12.17 29.95 -22.48
N GLN A 179 -11.30 29.82 -23.49
CA GLN A 179 -11.76 29.66 -24.88
C GLN A 179 -12.55 28.37 -25.09
N THR A 180 -12.10 27.27 -24.49
CA THR A 180 -12.85 26.00 -24.50
C THR A 180 -14.18 26.15 -23.76
N LEU A 181 -14.20 26.84 -22.61
CA LEU A 181 -15.43 27.08 -21.86
C LEU A 181 -16.46 27.87 -22.67
N ILE A 182 -16.03 28.95 -23.33
CA ILE A 182 -16.86 29.76 -24.23
C ILE A 182 -17.43 28.90 -25.35
N PHE A 183 -16.58 28.09 -25.98
CA PHE A 183 -17.01 27.18 -27.04
C PHE A 183 -18.09 26.20 -26.56
N LEU A 184 -17.90 25.56 -25.40
CA LEU A 184 -18.85 24.61 -24.83
C LEU A 184 -20.19 25.27 -24.47
N ASP A 185 -20.16 26.48 -23.92
CA ASP A 185 -21.37 27.27 -23.60
C ASP A 185 -22.14 27.67 -24.87
N GLN A 186 -21.44 28.17 -25.90
CA GLN A 186 -22.06 28.51 -27.18
C GLN A 186 -22.67 27.28 -27.87
N TYR A 187 -22.00 26.13 -27.77
CA TYR A 187 -22.49 24.88 -28.35
C TYR A 187 -23.76 24.38 -27.64
N GLU A 188 -23.79 24.41 -26.30
CA GLU A 188 -24.99 24.06 -25.53
C GLU A 188 -26.17 24.97 -25.89
N LYS A 189 -25.95 26.29 -25.95
CA LYS A 189 -26.98 27.28 -26.31
C LYS A 189 -27.57 27.05 -27.71
N LYS A 190 -26.74 26.69 -28.70
CA LYS A 190 -27.19 26.36 -30.07
C LYS A 190 -28.04 25.09 -30.15
N LEU A 191 -27.82 24.10 -29.29
CA LEU A 191 -28.65 22.89 -29.28
C LEU A 191 -30.02 23.15 -28.68
N PHE A 192 -30.09 23.97 -27.62
CA PHE A 192 -31.34 24.33 -26.95
C PHE A 192 -32.35 25.04 -27.88
N THR A 193 -31.87 25.72 -28.93
CA THR A 193 -32.76 26.40 -29.90
C THR A 193 -33.40 25.46 -30.92
N HIS A 194 -32.91 24.23 -31.09
CA HIS A 194 -33.35 23.35 -32.17
C HIS A 194 -34.05 22.06 -31.70
N LEU A 195 -33.73 21.51 -30.52
CA LEU A 195 -34.36 20.30 -29.97
C LEU A 195 -34.24 20.31 -28.42
N PRO A 196 -35.25 19.82 -27.66
CA PRO A 196 -35.05 19.47 -26.25
C PRO A 196 -34.29 18.15 -26.22
N SER A 197 -32.98 18.21 -26.48
CA SER A 197 -32.10 17.05 -26.38
C SER A 197 -31.76 16.78 -24.92
N ASP A 198 -31.75 15.50 -24.54
CA ASP A 198 -30.92 14.98 -23.46
C ASP A 198 -29.55 15.70 -23.39
N ASN A 199 -29.36 16.61 -22.41
CA ASN A 199 -28.25 17.57 -22.34
C ASN A 199 -26.87 16.98 -22.75
N VAL A 200 -26.42 17.29 -23.97
CA VAL A 200 -25.16 16.82 -24.55
C VAL A 200 -23.95 17.39 -23.81
N VAL A 201 -24.00 18.69 -23.51
CA VAL A 201 -23.12 19.40 -22.56
C VAL A 201 -23.98 19.75 -21.35
N LYS A 202 -23.42 19.65 -20.13
CA LYS A 202 -24.16 19.96 -18.91
C LYS A 202 -23.36 20.87 -17.99
N PHE A 203 -23.80 22.11 -17.86
CA PHE A 203 -23.34 23.01 -16.81
C PHE A 203 -24.10 22.72 -15.51
N ASN A 204 -23.43 22.93 -14.39
CA ASN A 204 -23.99 22.85 -13.04
C ASN A 204 -23.12 23.68 -12.07
N VAL A 205 -23.51 23.73 -10.80
CA VAL A 205 -22.79 24.45 -9.74
C VAL A 205 -21.30 24.07 -9.64
N GLU A 206 -20.92 22.86 -10.06
CA GLU A 206 -19.52 22.41 -10.05
C GLU A 206 -18.64 23.17 -11.04
N ALA A 207 -19.19 23.76 -12.11
CA ALA A 207 -18.41 24.54 -13.07
C ALA A 207 -17.77 25.77 -12.41
N LEU A 208 -18.56 26.53 -11.64
CA LEU A 208 -18.07 27.72 -10.93
C LEU A 208 -17.19 27.32 -9.74
N ASN A 209 -17.57 26.27 -8.99
CA ASN A 209 -16.72 25.71 -7.93
C ASN A 209 -15.34 25.32 -8.47
N ALA A 210 -15.29 24.63 -9.61
CA ALA A 210 -14.06 24.18 -10.23
C ALA A 210 -13.21 25.35 -10.75
N ALA A 211 -13.83 26.38 -11.36
CA ALA A 211 -13.12 27.57 -11.80
C ALA A 211 -12.44 28.29 -10.63
N ALA A 212 -13.17 28.44 -9.51
CA ALA A 212 -12.65 29.08 -8.30
C ALA A 212 -11.52 28.26 -7.65
N SER A 213 -11.71 26.94 -7.50
CA SER A 213 -10.68 25.99 -7.07
C SER A 213 -9.53 25.81 -8.07
N GLY A 214 -9.65 26.32 -9.29
CA GLY A 214 -8.57 26.36 -10.28
C GLY A 214 -7.74 27.64 -10.19
N GLY A 215 -8.24 28.66 -9.48
CA GLY A 215 -7.63 29.99 -9.50
C GLY A 215 -7.85 30.76 -10.81
N SER A 216 -8.84 30.39 -11.64
CA SER A 216 -9.11 31.09 -12.91
C SER A 216 -10.18 32.17 -12.71
N LEU A 217 -9.72 33.42 -12.56
CA LEU A 217 -10.61 34.58 -12.41
C LEU A 217 -11.42 34.82 -13.69
N GLU A 218 -10.83 34.57 -14.86
CA GLU A 218 -11.46 34.79 -16.15
C GLU A 218 -12.62 33.83 -16.37
N CYS A 219 -12.45 32.53 -16.04
CA CYS A 219 -13.54 31.56 -16.10
C CYS A 219 -14.64 31.90 -15.07
N VAL A 220 -14.26 32.36 -13.87
CA VAL A 220 -15.21 32.79 -12.84
C VAL A 220 -16.06 33.95 -13.35
N ASN A 221 -15.45 35.03 -13.84
CA ASN A 221 -16.16 36.19 -14.37
C ASN A 221 -17.07 35.80 -15.53
N TYR A 222 -16.58 34.99 -16.48
CA TYR A 222 -17.39 34.51 -17.59
C TYR A 222 -18.64 33.76 -17.12
N LEU A 223 -18.50 32.83 -16.16
CA LEU A 223 -19.63 32.08 -15.62
C LEU A 223 -20.60 32.98 -14.84
N LEU A 224 -20.11 33.94 -14.04
CA LEU A 224 -20.96 34.85 -13.27
C LEU A 224 -21.80 35.77 -14.16
N GLU A 225 -21.26 36.18 -15.31
CA GLU A 225 -21.91 37.07 -16.27
C GLU A 225 -22.85 36.33 -17.23
N ASN A 226 -22.49 35.11 -17.66
CA ASN A 226 -23.15 34.43 -18.79
C ASN A 226 -23.98 33.21 -18.40
N ARG A 227 -23.96 32.78 -17.13
CA ARG A 227 -24.64 31.57 -16.62
C ARG A 227 -25.42 31.85 -15.32
N THR A 228 -26.36 30.96 -14.99
CA THR A 228 -27.30 31.14 -13.86
C THR A 228 -27.34 29.98 -12.87
N GLU A 229 -26.60 28.90 -13.09
CA GLU A 229 -26.58 27.73 -12.20
C GLU A 229 -26.04 28.04 -10.80
N GLY A 230 -25.23 29.09 -10.67
CA GLY A 230 -24.64 29.53 -9.42
C GLY A 230 -23.48 28.67 -8.96
N CYS A 231 -23.17 28.73 -7.67
CA CYS A 231 -22.13 27.95 -7.00
C CYS A 231 -22.62 27.45 -5.64
N THR A 232 -21.85 26.56 -5.05
CA THR A 232 -21.98 26.23 -3.62
C THR A 232 -20.89 26.94 -2.83
N HIS A 233 -20.89 26.79 -1.50
CA HIS A 233 -19.78 27.24 -0.65
C HIS A 233 -18.42 26.67 -1.09
N GLY A 234 -18.41 25.55 -1.85
CA GLY A 234 -17.20 24.97 -2.44
C GLY A 234 -16.41 25.91 -3.34
N ALA A 235 -17.06 26.87 -4.00
CA ALA A 235 -16.35 27.90 -4.78
C ALA A 235 -15.53 28.84 -3.88
N LEU A 236 -16.12 29.31 -2.77
CA LEU A 236 -15.40 30.12 -1.79
C LEU A 236 -14.30 29.32 -1.11
N ASP A 237 -14.59 28.07 -0.72
CA ASP A 237 -13.60 27.18 -0.10
C ASP A 237 -12.37 26.99 -0.98
N GLY A 238 -12.58 26.69 -2.26
CA GLY A 238 -11.50 26.52 -3.24
C GLY A 238 -10.66 27.77 -3.44
N ALA A 239 -11.31 28.92 -3.62
CA ALA A 239 -10.61 30.20 -3.79
C ALA A 239 -9.79 30.58 -2.55
N LEU A 240 -10.35 30.37 -1.36
CA LEU A 240 -9.69 30.62 -0.09
C LEU A 240 -8.53 29.65 0.16
N MET A 241 -8.67 28.36 -0.17
CA MET A 241 -7.57 27.39 -0.02
C MET A 241 -6.35 27.72 -0.87
N ILE A 242 -6.54 28.35 -2.03
CA ILE A 242 -5.44 28.77 -2.93
C ILE A 242 -4.93 30.18 -2.57
N GLY A 243 -5.71 30.95 -1.82
CA GLY A 243 -5.39 32.32 -1.43
C GLY A 243 -5.68 33.36 -2.50
N ARG A 244 -6.72 33.13 -3.32
CA ARG A 244 -7.15 34.05 -4.39
C ARG A 244 -8.34 34.90 -3.93
N LEU A 245 -8.04 35.98 -3.20
CA LEU A 245 -9.04 36.90 -2.67
C LEU A 245 -9.81 37.65 -3.77
N ASP A 246 -9.18 37.90 -4.91
CA ASP A 246 -9.79 38.48 -6.11
C ASP A 246 -10.98 37.64 -6.62
N ILE A 247 -10.86 36.31 -6.58
CA ILE A 247 -11.95 35.40 -6.93
C ILE A 247 -13.05 35.42 -5.86
N VAL A 248 -12.68 35.49 -4.59
CA VAL A 248 -13.63 35.59 -3.47
C VAL A 248 -14.47 36.87 -3.61
N GLU A 249 -13.84 37.99 -3.92
CA GLU A 249 -14.51 39.28 -4.17
C GLU A 249 -15.47 39.19 -5.35
N ALA A 250 -15.04 38.63 -6.49
CA ALA A 250 -15.90 38.45 -7.67
C ALA A 250 -17.16 37.62 -7.37
N ILE A 251 -17.00 36.50 -6.66
CA ILE A 251 -18.13 35.63 -6.26
C ILE A 251 -19.05 36.38 -5.28
N ARG A 252 -18.49 37.10 -4.30
CA ARG A 252 -19.24 37.83 -3.27
C ARG A 252 -19.99 39.03 -3.82
N GLN A 253 -19.51 39.67 -4.88
CA GLN A 253 -20.25 40.72 -5.58
C GLN A 253 -21.57 40.20 -6.17
N ARG A 254 -21.57 38.96 -6.69
CA ARG A 254 -22.78 38.33 -7.24
C ARG A 254 -23.62 37.59 -6.20
N PHE A 255 -22.98 37.00 -5.19
CA PHE A 255 -23.63 36.23 -4.12
C PHE A 255 -23.22 36.75 -2.72
N PRO A 256 -23.73 37.91 -2.27
CA PRO A 256 -23.34 38.55 -1.01
C PRO A 256 -23.74 37.80 0.28
N GLN A 257 -24.58 36.78 0.17
CA GLN A 257 -25.01 35.92 1.26
C GLN A 257 -24.25 34.58 1.31
N LEU A 258 -23.39 34.29 0.32
CA LEU A 258 -22.65 33.04 0.29
C LEU A 258 -21.56 33.05 1.34
N GLU A 259 -21.57 32.02 2.19
CA GLU A 259 -20.59 31.75 3.24
C GLU A 259 -19.64 30.62 2.81
N CYS A 260 -18.43 30.57 3.37
CA CYS A 260 -17.51 29.44 3.21
C CYS A 260 -17.78 28.36 4.25
N SER A 261 -17.39 27.12 3.96
CA SER A 261 -17.43 26.03 4.93
C SER A 261 -16.12 25.92 5.72
N ASN A 262 -16.10 25.01 6.70
CA ASN A 262 -14.87 24.66 7.42
C ASN A 262 -13.76 24.10 6.53
N ASN A 263 -14.09 23.60 5.33
CA ASN A 263 -13.09 23.04 4.43
C ASN A 263 -12.12 24.11 3.92
N ALA A 264 -12.56 25.38 3.82
CA ALA A 264 -11.70 26.52 3.46
C ALA A 264 -10.44 26.62 4.33
N ILE A 265 -10.57 26.23 5.61
CA ILE A 265 -9.50 26.31 6.60
C ILE A 265 -8.85 24.94 6.80
N LYS A 266 -9.63 23.85 6.89
CA LYS A 266 -9.12 22.50 7.12
C LYS A 266 -8.25 21.96 5.98
N GLY A 267 -8.55 22.36 4.74
CA GLY A 267 -7.86 21.87 3.55
C GLY A 267 -6.50 22.52 3.30
N ALA A 268 -6.16 23.61 3.98
CA ALA A 268 -4.88 24.30 3.84
C ALA A 268 -3.83 23.63 4.73
N LYS A 269 -2.70 23.21 4.14
CA LYS A 269 -1.56 22.66 4.90
C LYS A 269 -1.00 23.67 5.90
N ASP A 270 -1.00 24.95 5.51
CA ASP A 270 -0.71 26.12 6.34
C ASP A 270 -1.83 27.14 6.17
N VAL A 271 -2.51 27.47 7.26
CA VAL A 271 -3.55 28.51 7.23
C VAL A 271 -2.83 29.86 7.17
N LYS A 272 -2.83 30.51 6.00
CA LYS A 272 -2.24 31.84 5.85
C LYS A 272 -3.03 32.84 6.69
N LEU A 273 -2.33 33.56 7.56
CA LEU A 273 -2.92 34.57 8.46
C LEU A 273 -3.78 35.60 7.70
N GLU A 274 -3.32 36.04 6.52
CA GLU A 274 -4.03 36.99 5.67
C GLU A 274 -5.43 36.50 5.25
N ILE A 275 -5.52 35.23 4.83
CA ILE A 275 -6.78 34.61 4.41
C ILE A 275 -7.70 34.44 5.61
N LEU A 276 -7.16 34.00 6.74
CA LEU A 276 -7.94 33.86 7.98
C LEU A 276 -8.48 35.20 8.48
N LYS A 277 -7.66 36.25 8.46
CA LYS A 277 -8.08 37.63 8.75
C LYS A 277 -9.23 38.03 7.84
N TYR A 278 -9.07 37.84 6.54
CA TYR A 278 -10.11 38.14 5.57
C TYR A 278 -11.41 37.39 5.85
N ILE A 279 -11.36 36.07 6.14
CA ILE A 279 -12.54 35.25 6.47
C ILE A 279 -13.27 35.79 7.70
N LEU A 280 -12.54 36.09 8.78
CA LEU A 280 -13.14 36.51 10.05
C LEU A 280 -13.63 37.95 10.02
N ASP A 281 -12.84 38.87 9.45
CA ASP A 281 -13.19 40.29 9.33
C ASP A 281 -14.42 40.48 8.44
N ASN A 282 -14.58 39.67 7.38
CA ASN A 282 -15.74 39.68 6.49
C ASN A 282 -16.88 38.74 6.93
N LYS A 283 -16.77 38.07 8.08
CA LYS A 283 -17.78 37.15 8.63
C LYS A 283 -18.23 36.07 7.64
N LEU A 284 -17.29 35.49 6.89
CA LEU A 284 -17.58 34.46 5.89
C LEU A 284 -17.86 33.07 6.49
N LEU A 285 -17.66 32.90 7.80
CA LEU A 285 -17.97 31.68 8.55
C LEU A 285 -19.18 31.86 9.46
N SER A 286 -19.96 30.79 9.62
CA SER A 286 -21.06 30.77 10.58
C SER A 286 -20.57 30.99 12.03
N LYS A 287 -21.27 31.84 12.78
CA LYS A 287 -20.87 32.26 14.15
C LYS A 287 -20.71 31.12 15.16
N ILE A 288 -21.40 30.00 14.95
CA ILE A 288 -21.53 28.92 15.94
C ILE A 288 -20.22 28.12 16.09
N GLU A 289 -19.31 28.15 15.11
CA GLU A 289 -18.10 27.33 15.11
C GLU A 289 -16.79 28.10 15.40
N ILE A 290 -16.73 29.41 15.20
CA ILE A 290 -15.54 30.22 15.53
C ILE A 290 -15.19 30.12 17.03
N SER A 291 -16.21 29.97 17.89
CA SER A 291 -16.03 29.77 19.33
C SER A 291 -15.66 28.34 19.74
N ASN A 292 -15.56 27.40 18.80
CA ASN A 292 -15.22 26.01 19.09
C ASN A 292 -13.70 25.83 19.19
N TRP A 293 -13.21 25.13 20.21
CA TRP A 293 -11.79 24.85 20.39
C TRP A 293 -11.19 24.04 19.22
N THR A 294 -12.01 23.24 18.54
CA THR A 294 -11.60 22.50 17.33
C THR A 294 -11.19 23.46 16.21
N PHE A 295 -11.80 24.63 16.11
CA PHE A 295 -11.41 25.65 15.13
C PHE A 295 -10.00 26.17 15.40
N ILE A 296 -9.68 26.47 16.67
CA ILE A 296 -8.35 26.92 17.09
C ILE A 296 -7.32 25.84 16.77
N GLU A 297 -7.59 24.57 17.09
CA GLU A 297 -6.67 23.46 16.84
C GLU A 297 -6.30 23.33 15.35
N HIS A 298 -7.26 23.48 14.43
CA HIS A 298 -6.99 23.40 13.00
C HIS A 298 -6.21 24.61 12.48
N CYS A 299 -6.45 25.79 13.05
CA CYS A 299 -5.78 27.03 12.66
C CYS A 299 -4.39 27.19 13.28
N ALA A 300 -4.11 26.56 14.44
CA ALA A 300 -2.88 26.67 15.21
C ALA A 300 -1.67 25.95 14.57
N THR A 301 -1.50 26.18 13.27
CA THR A 301 -0.33 25.83 12.45
C THR A 301 0.85 26.77 12.73
N SER A 302 0.59 27.97 13.26
CA SER A 302 1.62 28.93 13.68
C SER A 302 1.18 29.74 14.90
N LEU A 303 2.17 30.28 15.61
CA LEU A 303 1.93 31.16 16.76
C LEU A 303 1.24 32.47 16.34
N GLU A 304 1.54 32.99 15.15
CA GLU A 304 0.94 34.22 14.63
C GLU A 304 -0.58 34.08 14.46
N VAL A 305 -1.01 32.96 13.88
CA VAL A 305 -2.44 32.64 13.72
C VAL A 305 -3.12 32.47 15.08
N LEU A 306 -2.50 31.73 16.00
CA LEU A 306 -3.04 31.56 17.34
C LEU A 306 -3.17 32.89 18.08
N SER A 307 -2.15 33.75 17.98
CA SER A 307 -2.13 35.08 18.58
C SER A 307 -3.31 35.91 18.09
N TYR A 308 -3.52 35.99 16.78
CA TYR A 308 -4.65 36.73 16.20
C TYR A 308 -6.00 36.18 16.67
N LEU A 309 -6.18 34.85 16.69
CA LEU A 309 -7.44 34.25 17.12
C LEU A 309 -7.76 34.48 18.61
N VAL A 310 -6.76 34.30 19.47
CA VAL A 310 -6.98 34.34 20.93
C VAL A 310 -6.97 35.77 21.46
N ILE A 311 -6.07 36.62 20.97
CA ILE A 311 -5.90 37.99 21.46
C ILE A 311 -6.84 38.94 20.71
N ASP A 312 -6.72 39.00 19.38
CA ASP A 312 -7.42 40.02 18.59
C ASP A 312 -8.91 39.69 18.42
N GLN A 313 -9.21 38.44 18.06
CA GLN A 313 -10.60 37.95 17.92
C GLN A 313 -11.23 37.52 19.25
N LYS A 314 -10.46 37.54 20.36
CA LYS A 314 -10.91 37.21 21.72
C LYS A 314 -11.55 35.82 21.84
N ILE A 315 -11.13 34.86 21.02
CA ILE A 315 -11.65 33.49 21.07
C ILE A 315 -11.01 32.75 22.25
N PRO A 316 -11.80 32.14 23.15
CA PRO A 316 -11.26 31.48 24.33
C PRO A 316 -10.51 30.19 23.96
N CYS A 317 -9.19 30.16 24.21
CA CYS A 317 -8.41 28.93 24.15
C CYS A 317 -8.59 28.13 25.45
N THR A 318 -9.47 27.13 25.42
CA THR A 318 -9.81 26.31 26.61
C THR A 318 -9.04 25.00 26.72
N HIS A 319 -8.47 24.53 25.60
CA HIS A 319 -7.79 23.24 25.44
C HIS A 319 -6.52 23.41 24.61
N VAL A 320 -5.51 22.57 24.86
CA VAL A 320 -4.31 22.46 24.02
C VAL A 320 -4.13 21.01 23.64
N SER A 321 -3.95 20.75 22.35
CA SER A 321 -3.79 19.41 21.81
C SER A 321 -2.34 19.11 21.43
N HIS A 322 -2.05 17.83 21.20
CA HIS A 322 -0.75 17.38 20.68
C HIS A 322 -0.38 18.10 19.38
N ARG A 323 -1.35 18.30 18.47
CA ARG A 323 -1.11 18.97 17.18
C ARG A 323 -0.64 20.43 17.36
N MET A 324 -1.23 21.16 18.30
CA MET A 324 -0.81 22.54 18.59
C MET A 324 0.63 22.58 19.11
N LEU A 325 1.00 21.62 19.95
CA LEU A 325 2.36 21.48 20.49
C LEU A 325 3.36 21.03 19.41
N GLU A 326 2.95 20.19 18.45
CA GLU A 326 3.78 19.81 17.30
C GLU A 326 4.08 21.02 16.40
N CYS A 327 3.08 21.88 16.15
CA CYS A 327 3.24 23.01 15.24
C CYS A 327 3.99 24.18 15.88
N CYS A 328 3.73 24.47 17.16
CA CYS A 328 4.19 25.69 17.82
C CYS A 328 5.22 25.45 18.94
N GLY A 329 5.43 24.20 19.36
CA GLY A 329 6.48 23.83 20.31
C GLY A 329 6.46 24.60 21.63
N LEU A 330 7.65 24.99 22.10
CA LEU A 330 7.84 25.76 23.33
C LEU A 330 7.16 27.13 23.26
N SER A 331 7.20 27.80 22.10
CA SER A 331 6.65 29.15 21.94
C SER A 331 5.14 29.22 22.19
N LEU A 332 4.42 28.12 21.97
CA LEU A 332 3.02 27.99 22.39
C LEU A 332 2.87 28.10 23.91
N VAL A 333 3.70 27.36 24.64
CA VAL A 333 3.64 27.26 26.09
C VAL A 333 3.99 28.62 26.71
N GLU A 334 5.03 29.27 26.20
CA GLU A 334 5.41 30.64 26.57
C GLU A 334 4.27 31.62 26.36
N PHE A 335 3.71 31.65 25.15
CA PHE A 335 2.59 32.52 24.79
C PHE A 335 1.38 32.37 25.72
N LEU A 336 0.98 31.13 26.04
CA LEU A 336 -0.18 30.86 26.89
C LEU A 336 0.05 31.31 28.34
N VAL A 337 1.28 31.17 28.86
CA VAL A 337 1.66 31.58 30.21
C VAL A 337 1.76 33.09 30.31
N GLU A 338 2.48 33.74 29.40
CA GLU A 338 2.71 35.19 29.38
C GLU A 338 1.41 35.98 29.27
N ASN A 339 0.50 35.54 28.38
CA ASN A 339 -0.78 36.20 28.17
C ASN A 339 -1.83 35.86 29.24
N LYS A 340 -1.47 35.11 30.29
CA LYS A 340 -2.37 34.71 31.40
C LYS A 340 -3.66 34.02 30.92
N ILE A 341 -3.66 33.44 29.71
CA ILE A 341 -4.82 32.73 29.13
C ILE A 341 -5.21 31.56 30.05
N LEU A 342 -4.21 30.99 30.74
CA LEU A 342 -4.34 29.87 31.67
C LEU A 342 -5.01 30.21 33.02
N LYS A 343 -5.21 31.49 33.39
CA LYS A 343 -5.69 31.87 34.73
C LYS A 343 -7.21 31.74 34.96
N LYS A 344 -8.00 31.39 33.94
CA LYS A 344 -9.48 31.42 34.01
C LYS A 344 -10.20 30.08 33.91
N SER A 345 -9.48 28.95 33.84
CA SER A 345 -10.08 27.65 33.52
C SER A 345 -9.76 26.56 34.56
N SER A 346 -10.75 25.73 34.88
CA SER A 346 -10.60 24.44 35.56
C SER A 346 -9.71 23.44 34.80
N SER A 347 -9.31 23.76 33.56
CA SER A 347 -8.50 22.93 32.65
C SER A 347 -6.98 23.02 32.83
N MET A 348 -6.45 23.82 33.78
CA MET A 348 -5.00 23.99 33.95
C MET A 348 -4.26 22.66 34.18
N ARG A 349 -4.84 21.75 34.98
CA ARG A 349 -4.24 20.41 35.23
C ARG A 349 -4.20 19.56 33.97
N THR A 350 -5.24 19.61 33.14
CA THR A 350 -5.34 18.86 31.87
C THR A 350 -4.35 19.40 30.84
N TYR A 351 -4.18 20.72 30.78
CA TYR A 351 -3.19 21.38 29.92
C TYR A 351 -1.75 20.97 30.28
N ILE A 352 -1.39 21.09 31.56
CA ILE A 352 -0.06 20.71 32.07
C ILE A 352 0.20 19.23 31.80
N GLY A 353 -0.80 18.37 32.07
CA GLY A 353 -0.70 16.95 31.78
C GLY A 353 -0.44 16.66 30.29
N THR A 354 -1.19 17.30 29.39
CA THR A 354 -1.03 17.10 27.93
C THR A 354 0.33 17.60 27.44
N THR A 355 0.76 18.78 27.90
CA THR A 355 2.04 19.39 27.53
C THR A 355 3.22 18.56 28.04
N ALA A 356 3.17 18.11 29.29
CA ALA A 356 4.19 17.25 29.88
C ALA A 356 4.25 15.90 29.16
N ASN A 357 3.09 15.25 28.93
CA ASN A 357 3.03 13.97 28.19
C ASN A 357 3.62 14.10 26.78
N PHE A 358 3.30 15.18 26.06
CA PHE A 358 3.87 15.44 24.73
C PHE A 358 5.39 15.59 24.77
N ALA A 359 5.90 16.39 25.71
CA ALA A 359 7.34 16.61 25.87
C ALA A 359 8.07 15.30 26.26
N GLU A 360 7.46 14.49 27.14
CA GLU A 360 7.97 13.18 27.55
C GLU A 360 8.01 12.18 26.38
N GLN A 361 6.99 12.15 25.52
CA GLN A 361 6.91 11.23 24.38
C GLN A 361 7.88 11.61 23.25
N ASN A 362 8.13 12.90 23.06
CA ASN A 362 8.96 13.41 21.95
C ASN A 362 10.39 13.80 22.37
N GLY A 363 10.76 13.62 23.64
CA GLY A 363 12.11 13.95 24.12
C GLY A 363 12.40 15.45 24.18
N ASN A 364 11.38 16.29 24.33
CA ASN A 364 11.53 17.75 24.29
C ASN A 364 11.95 18.31 25.66
N LEU A 365 13.27 18.38 25.89
CA LEU A 365 13.85 18.86 27.15
C LEU A 365 13.54 20.34 27.43
N ASP A 366 13.38 21.17 26.41
CA ASP A 366 13.19 22.61 26.59
C ASP A 366 11.81 22.93 27.18
N ILE A 367 10.76 22.23 26.71
CA ILE A 367 9.42 22.31 27.33
C ILE A 367 9.46 21.85 28.79
N ILE A 368 10.19 20.76 29.09
CA ILE A 368 10.33 20.27 30.48
C ILE A 368 11.02 21.31 31.38
N LYS A 369 12.14 21.89 30.93
CA LYS A 369 12.85 22.95 31.66
C LYS A 369 11.97 24.17 31.89
N TYR A 370 11.20 24.57 30.88
CA TYR A 370 10.29 25.70 30.99
C TYR A 370 9.18 25.42 32.02
N LEU A 371 8.49 24.28 31.92
CA LEU A 371 7.46 23.86 32.87
C LEU A 371 7.98 23.79 34.32
N ASP A 372 9.22 23.35 34.51
CA ASP A 372 9.90 23.35 35.81
C ASP A 372 10.15 24.78 36.32
N SER A 373 10.63 25.67 35.44
CA SER A 373 10.91 27.07 35.79
C SER A 373 9.67 27.83 36.28
N VAL A 374 8.49 27.51 35.72
CA VAL A 374 7.20 28.07 36.14
C VAL A 374 6.52 27.27 37.26
N LYS A 375 7.21 26.27 37.84
CA LYS A 375 6.74 25.39 38.94
C LYS A 375 5.46 24.62 38.61
N LEU A 376 5.27 24.23 37.36
CA LEU A 376 4.11 23.47 36.89
C LEU A 376 4.41 21.97 36.66
N LEU A 377 5.64 21.53 36.83
CA LEU A 377 6.09 20.17 36.52
C LEU A 377 5.99 19.23 37.74
N GLU A 378 5.35 18.06 37.55
CA GLU A 378 5.37 16.97 38.53
C GLU A 378 6.56 16.03 38.27
N HIS A 379 7.67 16.18 39.02
CA HIS A 379 8.92 15.42 38.81
C HIS A 379 8.80 13.88 38.96
N GLN A 380 7.76 13.38 39.63
CA GLN A 380 7.56 11.93 39.81
C GLN A 380 7.34 11.19 38.47
N ARG A 381 6.81 11.87 37.46
CA ARG A 381 6.50 11.27 36.15
C ARG A 381 7.74 11.08 35.28
N LEU A 382 8.66 12.05 35.34
CA LEU A 382 9.91 12.03 34.58
C LEU A 382 10.82 10.84 34.92
N ALA A 383 10.61 10.19 36.06
CA ALA A 383 11.38 9.03 36.47
C ALA A 383 11.24 7.83 35.53
N TYR A 384 10.18 7.78 34.72
CA TYR A 384 9.89 6.69 33.79
C TYR A 384 10.08 7.07 32.32
N CYS A 385 10.62 8.26 32.04
CA CYS A 385 10.85 8.72 30.68
C CYS A 385 11.96 7.89 30.00
N GLN A 386 11.83 7.65 28.69
CA GLN A 386 12.80 6.88 27.91
C GLN A 386 14.02 7.70 27.44
N TYR A 387 13.95 9.03 27.53
CA TYR A 387 14.99 9.91 27.01
C TYR A 387 16.04 10.24 28.08
N PRO A 388 17.32 9.82 27.93
CA PRO A 388 18.37 9.99 28.95
C PRO A 388 18.53 11.43 29.42
N GLN A 389 18.45 12.40 28.51
CA GLN A 389 18.62 13.83 28.81
C GLN A 389 17.54 14.38 29.77
N ILE A 390 16.29 13.91 29.63
CA ILE A 390 15.18 14.31 30.51
C ILE A 390 15.35 13.65 31.87
N VAL A 391 15.74 12.37 31.90
CA VAL A 391 15.97 11.62 33.14
C VAL A 391 17.14 12.21 33.93
N GLU A 392 18.24 12.58 33.26
CA GLU A 392 19.39 13.26 33.87
C GLU A 392 18.97 14.60 34.51
N TYR A 393 18.19 15.39 33.78
CA TYR A 393 17.62 16.64 34.31
C TYR A 393 16.78 16.39 35.57
N ALA A 394 15.89 15.40 35.54
CA ALA A 394 15.04 15.03 36.67
C ALA A 394 15.85 14.53 37.88
N LEU A 395 16.90 13.72 37.67
CA LEU A 395 17.80 13.22 38.72
C LEU A 395 18.53 14.37 39.43
N ASN A 396 19.00 15.36 38.66
CA ASN A 396 19.68 16.53 39.21
C ASN A 396 18.77 17.41 40.06
N LYS A 397 17.47 17.49 39.72
CA LYS A 397 16.48 18.30 40.45
C LYS A 397 15.87 17.60 41.66
N SER A 398 15.49 16.32 41.50
CA SER A 398 14.70 15.58 42.50
C SER A 398 15.14 14.12 42.59
N LYS A 399 16.26 13.84 43.28
CA LYS A 399 16.67 12.44 43.53
C LYS A 399 15.64 11.61 44.29
N LYS A 400 14.76 12.25 45.07
CA LYS A 400 13.73 11.57 45.89
C LYS A 400 12.57 10.98 45.08
N SER A 401 12.38 11.39 43.82
CA SER A 401 11.29 10.88 42.97
C SER A 401 11.62 9.54 42.31
N PHE A 402 12.87 9.06 42.41
CA PHE A 402 13.30 7.79 41.84
C PHE A 402 13.37 6.69 42.92
N PRO A 403 12.83 5.49 42.66
CA PRO A 403 13.00 4.37 43.58
C PRO A 403 14.45 3.83 43.52
N LYS A 404 14.93 3.21 44.61
CA LYS A 404 16.25 2.55 44.65
C LYS A 404 16.35 1.36 43.68
N VAL A 405 15.22 0.69 43.47
CA VAL A 405 15.06 -0.39 42.51
C VAL A 405 13.92 0.00 41.56
N MET A 406 14.24 0.22 40.29
CA MET A 406 13.23 0.47 39.28
C MET A 406 12.66 -0.85 38.76
N PRO A 407 11.32 -0.94 38.57
CA PRO A 407 10.78 -1.92 37.65
C PRO A 407 11.34 -1.63 36.25
N ALA A 408 11.35 -2.63 35.39
CA ALA A 408 11.78 -2.43 34.00
C ALA A 408 11.00 -1.24 33.39
N PRO A 409 11.63 -0.38 32.59
CA PRO A 409 10.97 0.84 32.12
C PRO A 409 9.71 0.45 31.33
N ASN A 410 8.55 0.86 31.85
CA ASN A 410 7.23 0.38 31.45
C ASN A 410 6.76 0.86 30.05
N SER A 411 7.58 1.63 29.34
CA SER A 411 7.20 2.28 28.08
C SER A 411 8.37 2.46 27.11
N VAL A 412 9.22 1.45 26.95
CA VAL A 412 10.31 1.55 25.99
C VAL A 412 9.88 0.87 24.69
N THR A 413 9.63 1.68 23.68
CA THR A 413 9.42 1.16 22.33
C THR A 413 10.75 0.63 21.77
N LYS A 414 10.68 -0.30 20.82
CA LYS A 414 11.85 -1.01 20.27
C LYS A 414 12.86 -0.13 19.52
N GLU A 415 12.60 1.17 19.38
CA GLU A 415 13.18 2.02 18.34
C GLU A 415 14.59 2.60 18.63
N SER A 416 15.11 2.59 19.86
CA SER A 416 16.53 2.93 20.07
C SER A 416 17.24 2.10 21.14
N ARG A 417 17.94 1.04 20.70
CA ARG A 417 18.78 0.21 21.59
C ARG A 417 19.86 1.02 22.30
N ASP A 418 20.44 2.00 21.60
CA ASP A 418 21.48 2.87 22.14
C ASP A 418 20.97 3.81 23.24
N GLY A 419 19.78 4.38 23.06
CA GLY A 419 19.15 5.24 24.07
C GLY A 419 18.83 4.49 25.37
N ILE A 420 18.44 3.21 25.27
CA ILE A 420 18.21 2.34 26.43
C ILE A 420 19.51 2.07 27.19
N PHE A 421 20.59 1.77 26.47
CA PHE A 421 21.90 1.53 27.08
C PHE A 421 22.40 2.78 27.80
N GLU A 422 22.27 3.95 27.17
CA GLU A 422 22.62 5.24 27.78
C GLU A 422 21.77 5.53 29.04
N LEU A 423 20.45 5.33 28.97
CA LEU A 423 19.54 5.51 30.10
C LEU A 423 19.92 4.63 31.29
N VAL A 424 20.19 3.35 31.04
CA VAL A 424 20.47 2.40 32.12
C VAL A 424 21.85 2.66 32.74
N THR A 425 22.86 2.98 31.92
CA THR A 425 24.17 3.38 32.45
C THR A 425 24.11 4.69 33.25
N LEU A 426 23.29 5.67 32.82
CA LEU A 426 23.03 6.90 33.55
C LEU A 426 22.39 6.64 34.92
N LEU A 427 21.33 5.83 34.96
CA LEU A 427 20.62 5.49 36.20
C LEU A 427 21.52 4.73 37.17
N ALA A 428 22.32 3.79 36.66
CA ALA A 428 23.26 3.02 37.47
C ALA A 428 24.37 3.89 38.09
N LYS A 429 24.88 4.91 37.38
CA LYS A 429 25.83 5.91 37.94
C LYS A 429 25.25 6.64 39.16
N HIS A 430 23.93 6.75 39.25
CA HIS A 430 23.22 7.39 40.36
C HIS A 430 22.78 6.40 41.46
N GLY A 431 23.24 5.14 41.41
CA GLY A 431 22.92 4.12 42.41
C GLY A 431 21.50 3.56 42.27
N ILE A 432 20.82 3.81 41.16
CA ILE A 432 19.51 3.23 40.85
C ILE A 432 19.73 1.88 40.19
N THR A 433 19.12 0.85 40.76
CA THR A 433 19.26 -0.55 40.30
C THR A 433 17.98 -1.02 39.61
N PHE A 434 18.07 -2.09 38.83
CA PHE A 434 16.92 -2.66 38.11
C PHE A 434 16.62 -4.06 38.61
N ASN A 435 15.35 -4.46 38.59
CA ASN A 435 14.96 -5.84 38.83
C ASN A 435 15.41 -6.73 37.64
N PRO A 436 16.34 -7.69 37.84
CA PRO A 436 16.88 -8.49 36.74
C PRO A 436 15.85 -9.37 36.02
N ILE A 437 14.85 -9.85 36.76
CA ILE A 437 13.80 -10.73 36.22
C ILE A 437 12.85 -9.93 35.32
N GLN A 438 12.42 -8.75 35.79
CA GLN A 438 11.55 -7.87 35.00
C GLN A 438 12.29 -7.23 33.82
N SER A 439 13.62 -7.08 33.92
CA SER A 439 14.46 -6.42 32.91
C SER A 439 15.09 -7.39 31.90
N LEU A 440 14.72 -8.67 31.95
CA LEU A 440 15.37 -9.74 31.19
C LEU A 440 15.28 -9.52 29.65
N ALA A 441 14.22 -8.85 29.17
CA ALA A 441 14.14 -8.38 27.79
C ALA A 441 15.29 -7.42 27.45
N TYR A 442 15.47 -6.33 28.21
CA TYR A 442 16.49 -5.32 27.91
C TYR A 442 17.92 -5.84 28.09
N ILE A 443 18.15 -6.72 29.07
CA ILE A 443 19.47 -7.29 29.34
C ILE A 443 19.96 -8.14 28.14
N ALA A 444 19.06 -8.90 27.49
CA ALA A 444 19.42 -9.86 26.45
C ALA A 444 18.95 -9.53 25.02
N GLU A 445 18.15 -8.47 24.82
CA GLU A 445 17.63 -8.06 23.51
C GLU A 445 18.26 -6.77 22.97
N VAL A 446 19.05 -6.05 23.78
CA VAL A 446 19.65 -4.76 23.41
C VAL A 446 21.04 -4.97 22.78
N SER A 447 22.04 -5.31 23.59
CA SER A 447 23.42 -5.48 23.11
C SER A 447 24.26 -6.39 24.02
N LEU A 448 25.43 -6.81 23.53
CA LEU A 448 26.39 -7.57 24.34
C LEU A 448 26.95 -6.72 25.48
N GLU A 449 27.24 -5.45 25.24
CA GLU A 449 27.79 -4.51 26.22
C GLU A 449 26.81 -4.33 27.39
N MET A 450 25.51 -4.23 27.08
CA MET A 450 24.44 -4.17 28.06
C MET A 450 24.40 -5.42 28.94
N PHE A 451 24.48 -6.60 28.33
CA PHE A 451 24.50 -7.85 29.08
C PHE A 451 25.70 -7.91 30.03
N ILE A 452 26.91 -7.62 29.53
CA ILE A 452 28.15 -7.62 30.32
C ILE A 452 28.07 -6.61 31.47
N PHE A 453 27.50 -5.43 31.23
CA PHE A 453 27.28 -4.42 32.26
C PHE A 453 26.42 -4.98 33.40
N PHE A 454 25.32 -5.67 33.10
CA PHE A 454 24.45 -6.24 34.11
C PHE A 454 25.09 -7.41 34.85
N GLU A 455 25.77 -8.30 34.13
CA GLU A 455 26.44 -9.45 34.70
C GLU A 455 27.48 -9.03 35.75
N LYS A 456 28.28 -8.00 35.43
CA LYS A 456 29.30 -7.45 36.35
C LYS A 456 28.69 -6.82 37.61
N ASN A 457 27.58 -6.10 37.47
CA ASN A 457 27.03 -5.30 38.56
C ASN A 457 26.01 -6.06 39.43
N TYR A 458 25.34 -7.10 38.89
CA TYR A 458 24.16 -7.68 39.53
C TYR A 458 24.16 -9.20 39.71
N LYS A 459 25.26 -9.91 39.37
CA LYS A 459 25.40 -11.37 39.51
C LYS A 459 24.16 -12.14 39.00
N LEU A 460 23.98 -12.12 37.68
CA LEU A 460 22.84 -12.76 37.03
C LEU A 460 22.88 -14.29 37.20
N GLU A 461 21.72 -14.89 37.45
CA GLU A 461 21.56 -16.35 37.40
C GLU A 461 21.75 -16.87 35.96
N LYS A 462 22.22 -18.11 35.79
CA LYS A 462 22.44 -18.69 34.46
C LYS A 462 21.18 -19.36 33.92
N LEU A 463 20.25 -18.54 33.42
CA LEU A 463 18.96 -18.99 32.87
C LEU A 463 19.03 -19.19 31.34
N PRO A 464 18.25 -20.14 30.78
CA PRO A 464 18.19 -20.36 29.32
C PRO A 464 17.47 -19.23 28.58
N ASP A 465 16.65 -18.44 29.28
CA ASP A 465 15.88 -17.33 28.72
C ASP A 465 16.75 -16.23 28.10
N TYR A 466 17.96 -16.01 28.61
CA TYR A 466 18.89 -15.04 28.02
C TYR A 466 19.31 -15.45 26.61
N ALA A 467 19.64 -16.73 26.42
CA ALA A 467 19.99 -17.27 25.12
C ALA A 467 18.81 -17.19 24.16
N LYS A 468 17.61 -17.63 24.58
CA LYS A 468 16.38 -17.51 23.78
C LYS A 468 16.17 -16.09 23.31
N ARG A 469 16.18 -15.10 24.20
CA ARG A 469 15.97 -13.70 23.82
C ARG A 469 17.03 -13.13 22.90
N ALA A 470 18.30 -13.42 23.16
CA ALA A 470 19.39 -13.03 22.26
C ALA A 470 19.20 -13.65 20.85
N THR A 471 18.77 -14.91 20.77
CA THR A 471 18.47 -15.58 19.49
C THR A 471 17.23 -15.02 18.80
N ASN A 472 16.17 -14.63 19.52
CA ASN A 472 14.98 -14.01 18.96
C ASN A 472 15.28 -12.69 18.24
N VAL A 473 16.28 -11.96 18.74
CA VAL A 473 16.72 -10.67 18.18
C VAL A 473 17.79 -10.81 17.10
N GLY A 474 18.61 -11.86 17.18
CA GLY A 474 19.71 -12.09 16.24
C GLY A 474 21.08 -11.60 16.73
N LEU A 475 21.28 -11.46 18.05
CA LEU A 475 22.53 -10.97 18.63
C LEU A 475 23.60 -12.08 18.68
N VAL A 476 24.27 -12.33 17.56
CA VAL A 476 25.28 -13.40 17.38
C VAL A 476 26.37 -13.37 18.46
N ASP A 477 26.93 -12.20 18.75
CA ASP A 477 28.04 -12.08 19.69
C ASP A 477 27.60 -12.30 21.14
N LEU A 478 26.37 -11.91 21.49
CA LEU A 478 25.79 -12.23 22.79
C LEU A 478 25.54 -13.73 22.93
N VAL A 479 25.00 -14.40 21.91
CA VAL A 479 24.82 -15.86 21.93
C VAL A 479 26.16 -16.58 22.09
N LYS A 480 27.21 -16.12 21.41
CA LYS A 480 28.58 -16.64 21.57
C LYS A 480 29.10 -16.45 22.99
N TYR A 481 28.91 -15.25 23.55
CA TYR A 481 29.32 -14.92 24.90
C TYR A 481 28.60 -15.79 25.95
N LEU A 482 27.28 -15.92 25.84
CA LEU A 482 26.46 -16.75 26.72
C LEU A 482 26.95 -18.21 26.70
N HIS A 483 27.17 -18.77 25.51
CA HIS A 483 27.68 -20.13 25.35
C HIS A 483 29.04 -20.31 26.04
N ARG A 484 30.00 -19.41 25.78
CA ARG A 484 31.37 -19.48 26.34
C ARG A 484 31.40 -19.35 27.85
N ASN A 485 30.48 -18.58 28.43
CA ASN A 485 30.36 -18.39 29.87
C ASN A 485 29.46 -19.44 30.55
N GLY A 486 29.05 -20.49 29.84
CA GLY A 486 28.29 -21.62 30.39
C GLY A 486 26.85 -21.29 30.75
N TYR A 487 26.23 -20.30 30.09
CA TYR A 487 24.78 -20.14 30.14
C TYR A 487 24.11 -21.28 29.37
N PRO A 488 23.03 -21.88 29.90
CA PRO A 488 22.37 -23.00 29.24
C PRO A 488 21.74 -22.53 27.93
N ILE A 489 22.01 -23.27 26.86
CA ILE A 489 21.40 -23.08 25.55
C ILE A 489 20.61 -24.35 25.24
N ASP A 490 19.31 -24.18 24.98
CA ASP A 490 18.40 -25.28 24.70
C ASP A 490 17.91 -25.28 23.24
N LYS A 491 17.16 -26.32 22.86
CA LYS A 491 16.56 -26.43 21.52
C LYS A 491 15.66 -25.24 21.19
N GLY A 492 15.01 -24.65 22.18
CA GLY A 492 14.14 -23.48 21.99
C GLY A 492 14.88 -22.27 21.41
N SER A 493 16.16 -22.09 21.77
CA SER A 493 17.03 -21.04 21.21
C SER A 493 17.31 -21.26 19.72
N VAL A 494 17.47 -22.53 19.29
CA VAL A 494 17.64 -22.91 17.88
C VAL A 494 16.35 -22.67 17.10
N THR A 495 15.21 -23.11 17.63
CA THR A 495 13.90 -22.89 17.01
C THR A 495 13.59 -21.40 16.81
N GLN A 496 13.93 -20.55 17.78
CA GLN A 496 13.74 -19.10 17.65
C GLN A 496 14.63 -18.48 16.59
N ALA A 497 15.91 -18.88 16.50
CA ALA A 497 16.81 -18.42 15.45
C ALA A 497 16.29 -18.78 14.05
N ILE A 498 15.70 -19.97 13.90
CA ILE A 498 15.07 -20.43 12.66
C ILE A 498 13.85 -19.58 12.31
N ILE A 499 12.86 -19.50 13.21
CA ILE A 499 11.59 -18.79 12.97
C ILE A 499 11.83 -17.30 12.69
N ARG A 500 12.83 -16.70 13.31
CA ARG A 500 13.19 -15.28 13.15
C ARG A 500 14.19 -15.02 12.01
N ASN A 501 14.56 -16.05 11.24
CA ASN A 501 15.45 -15.95 10.09
C ASN A 501 16.89 -15.47 10.40
N HIS A 502 17.41 -15.76 11.60
CA HIS A 502 18.76 -15.37 12.03
C HIS A 502 19.80 -16.43 11.67
N PHE A 503 20.20 -16.48 10.39
CA PHE A 503 21.08 -17.53 9.84
C PHE A 503 22.43 -17.66 10.55
N ASP A 504 23.10 -16.55 10.88
CA ASP A 504 24.43 -16.59 11.51
C ASP A 504 24.38 -17.12 12.94
N VAL A 505 23.31 -16.79 13.68
CA VAL A 505 23.03 -17.34 15.01
C VAL A 505 22.77 -18.84 14.89
N LEU A 506 21.89 -19.25 13.96
CA LEU A 506 21.57 -20.64 13.71
C LEU A 506 22.82 -21.46 13.38
N LYS A 507 23.68 -20.95 12.48
CA LYS A 507 24.91 -21.61 12.09
C LYS A 507 25.81 -21.84 13.30
N TYR A 508 26.04 -20.82 14.11
CA TYR A 508 26.84 -20.94 15.34
C TYR A 508 26.24 -21.97 16.31
N LEU A 509 24.93 -21.91 16.55
CA LEU A 509 24.25 -22.84 17.46
C LEU A 509 24.40 -24.30 17.01
N VAL A 510 24.17 -24.57 15.73
CA VAL A 510 24.25 -25.92 15.15
C VAL A 510 25.69 -26.45 15.09
N GLU A 511 26.68 -25.59 14.89
CA GLU A 511 28.09 -26.00 14.77
C GLU A 511 28.80 -26.12 16.12
N SER A 512 28.39 -25.32 17.11
CA SER A 512 29.15 -25.16 18.36
C SER A 512 28.41 -25.69 19.58
N VAL A 513 27.08 -25.79 19.57
CA VAL A 513 26.30 -26.25 20.73
C VAL A 513 25.90 -27.72 20.50
N ASN A 514 26.36 -28.62 21.37
CA ASN A 514 26.06 -30.05 21.28
C ASN A 514 24.61 -30.33 21.72
N LEU A 515 23.65 -30.15 20.81
CA LEU A 515 22.24 -30.47 21.00
C LEU A 515 21.82 -31.66 20.13
N VAL A 516 20.88 -32.45 20.63
CA VAL A 516 20.25 -33.54 19.87
C VAL A 516 19.05 -32.99 19.12
N TYR A 517 18.97 -33.19 17.81
CA TYR A 517 17.90 -32.66 16.95
C TYR A 517 16.99 -33.78 16.45
N GLY A 518 15.71 -33.46 16.22
CA GLY A 518 14.73 -34.36 15.62
C GLY A 518 14.03 -33.73 14.42
N SER A 519 12.92 -34.34 13.98
CA SER A 519 12.11 -33.87 12.86
C SER A 519 11.49 -32.48 13.08
N ASP A 520 11.38 -32.05 14.33
CA ASP A 520 10.98 -30.71 14.77
C ASP A 520 11.88 -29.60 14.22
N LEU A 521 13.16 -29.90 13.95
CA LEU A 521 14.11 -28.95 13.38
C LEU A 521 13.77 -28.62 11.92
N ILE A 522 13.48 -29.64 11.11
CA ILE A 522 13.08 -29.47 9.71
C ILE A 522 11.70 -28.82 9.63
N GLU A 523 10.75 -29.23 10.49
CA GLU A 523 9.43 -28.60 10.60
C GLU A 523 9.55 -27.09 10.88
N SER A 524 10.38 -26.70 11.85
CA SER A 524 10.62 -25.30 12.18
C SER A 524 11.27 -24.53 11.03
N SER A 525 12.16 -25.18 10.27
CA SER A 525 12.82 -24.58 9.11
C SER A 525 11.84 -24.21 8.00
N ILE A 526 10.83 -25.06 7.76
CA ILE A 526 9.78 -24.81 6.77
C ILE A 526 8.91 -23.63 7.19
N LYS A 527 8.55 -23.55 8.49
CA LYS A 527 7.80 -22.41 9.06
C LYS A 527 8.48 -21.06 8.86
N SER A 528 9.82 -21.03 8.79
CA SER A 528 10.57 -19.79 8.53
C SER A 528 10.34 -19.21 7.13
N LYS A 529 9.84 -20.03 6.19
CA LYS A 529 9.70 -19.75 4.75
C LYS A 529 11.00 -19.31 4.07
N ASN A 530 12.15 -19.66 4.65
CA ASN A 530 13.46 -19.27 4.13
C ASN A 530 14.21 -20.49 3.59
N PHE A 531 14.24 -20.62 2.26
CA PHE A 531 14.89 -21.73 1.56
C PHE A 531 16.35 -21.95 2.00
N ARG A 532 17.11 -20.89 2.28
CA ARG A 532 18.53 -21.00 2.69
C ARG A 532 18.69 -21.73 4.03
N ILE A 533 17.77 -21.51 4.97
CA ILE A 533 17.78 -22.19 6.27
C ILE A 533 17.39 -23.65 6.09
N VAL A 534 16.37 -23.91 5.27
CA VAL A 534 15.90 -25.27 4.95
C VAL A 534 17.03 -26.09 4.30
N GLU A 535 17.64 -25.56 3.25
CA GLU A 535 18.75 -26.18 2.52
C GLU A 535 19.94 -26.47 3.45
N TYR A 536 20.35 -25.49 4.26
CA TYR A 536 21.46 -25.65 5.19
C TYR A 536 21.21 -26.77 6.21
N LEU A 537 20.05 -26.77 6.87
CA LEU A 537 19.73 -27.76 7.90
C LEU A 537 19.53 -29.16 7.31
N ALA A 538 18.85 -29.27 6.16
CA ALA A 538 18.65 -30.55 5.46
C ALA A 538 19.96 -31.17 4.94
N ASN A 539 20.94 -30.34 4.59
CA ASN A 539 22.27 -30.81 4.21
C ASN A 539 23.10 -31.21 5.43
N LYS A 540 22.98 -30.48 6.54
CA LYS A 540 23.71 -30.77 7.78
C LYS A 540 23.20 -32.03 8.49
N PHE A 541 21.89 -32.27 8.45
CA PHE A 541 21.23 -33.38 9.12
C PHE A 541 20.43 -34.25 8.14
N PRO A 542 21.10 -35.06 7.30
CA PRO A 542 20.44 -35.88 6.30
C PRO A 542 19.62 -37.04 6.90
N GLU A 543 19.96 -37.49 8.12
CA GLU A 543 19.33 -38.64 8.78
C GLU A 543 18.02 -38.30 9.51
N ILE A 544 17.65 -37.02 9.61
CA ILE A 544 16.41 -36.60 10.25
C ILE A 544 15.25 -36.93 9.31
N ASN A 545 14.56 -38.04 9.57
CA ASN A 545 13.39 -38.45 8.81
C ASN A 545 12.20 -37.51 9.06
N PRO A 546 11.54 -36.99 8.02
CA PRO A 546 10.36 -36.17 8.20
C PRO A 546 9.14 -37.00 8.65
N ASN A 547 8.25 -36.38 9.43
CA ASN A 547 6.95 -36.94 9.80
C ASN A 547 5.83 -36.31 8.96
N ILE A 548 4.60 -36.81 9.11
CA ILE A 548 3.41 -36.31 8.41
C ILE A 548 3.15 -34.81 8.63
N ARG A 549 3.62 -34.21 9.73
CA ARG A 549 3.44 -32.75 10.01
C ARG A 549 4.22 -31.88 9.04
N ILE A 550 5.33 -32.35 8.47
CA ILE A 550 6.10 -31.58 7.48
C ILE A 550 5.26 -31.29 6.24
N VAL A 551 4.44 -32.23 5.80
CA VAL A 551 3.53 -32.02 4.67
C VAL A 551 2.51 -30.93 4.98
N GLN A 552 1.97 -30.90 6.20
CA GLN A 552 1.07 -29.82 6.64
C GLN A 552 1.79 -28.46 6.66
N GLU A 553 3.05 -28.42 7.09
CA GLU A 553 3.84 -27.18 7.09
C GLU A 553 4.25 -26.74 5.68
N LEU A 554 4.49 -27.65 4.74
CA LEU A 554 4.72 -27.31 3.32
C LEU A 554 3.49 -26.62 2.70
N ILE A 555 2.30 -27.14 2.98
CA ILE A 555 1.03 -26.52 2.56
C ILE A 555 0.89 -25.12 3.14
N LYS A 556 1.18 -24.92 4.43
CA LYS A 556 1.14 -23.60 5.09
C LYS A 556 2.24 -22.65 4.59
N ALA A 557 3.42 -23.17 4.29
CA ALA A 557 4.54 -22.41 3.75
C ALA A 557 4.19 -21.88 2.36
N ASN A 558 3.52 -22.70 1.54
CA ASN A 558 3.08 -22.40 0.19
C ASN A 558 4.22 -21.88 -0.70
N SER A 559 5.32 -22.61 -0.71
CA SER A 559 6.54 -22.28 -1.45
C SER A 559 6.95 -23.48 -2.30
N LEU A 560 6.90 -23.32 -3.63
CA LEU A 560 7.27 -24.39 -4.57
C LEU A 560 8.73 -24.83 -4.37
N GLU A 561 9.65 -23.87 -4.26
CA GLU A 561 11.08 -24.14 -4.08
C GLU A 561 11.38 -25.00 -2.84
N ILE A 562 10.77 -24.67 -1.70
CA ILE A 562 10.91 -25.46 -0.46
C ILE A 562 10.23 -26.82 -0.60
N THR A 563 9.06 -26.85 -1.24
CA THR A 563 8.28 -28.08 -1.46
C THR A 563 9.04 -29.05 -2.33
N GLU A 564 9.49 -28.66 -3.52
CA GLU A 564 10.27 -29.49 -4.43
C GLU A 564 11.55 -30.00 -3.75
N PHE A 565 12.31 -29.13 -3.07
CA PHE A 565 13.55 -29.53 -2.42
C PHE A 565 13.32 -30.56 -1.30
N ILE A 566 12.37 -30.32 -0.41
CA ILE A 566 12.03 -31.28 0.64
C ILE A 566 11.45 -32.56 0.02
N VAL A 567 10.65 -32.42 -1.05
CA VAL A 567 10.01 -33.55 -1.70
C VAL A 567 11.02 -34.47 -2.39
N GLU A 568 11.91 -33.90 -3.20
CA GLU A 568 12.96 -34.66 -3.89
C GLU A 568 13.91 -35.35 -2.92
N ARG A 569 14.21 -34.70 -1.79
CA ARG A 569 15.19 -35.18 -0.82
C ARG A 569 14.62 -36.20 0.15
N TYR A 570 13.39 -36.02 0.61
CA TYR A 570 12.81 -36.85 1.68
C TYR A 570 11.49 -37.53 1.32
N ILE A 571 10.80 -37.09 0.27
CA ILE A 571 9.44 -37.52 -0.11
C ILE A 571 9.48 -38.25 -1.47
N LYS A 572 10.53 -39.05 -1.71
CA LYS A 572 10.41 -40.28 -2.49
C LYS A 572 9.94 -41.36 -1.50
N LEU A 573 8.64 -41.40 -1.30
CA LEU A 573 7.95 -41.89 -0.11
C LEU A 573 7.65 -43.41 -0.15
N ASP A 574 8.48 -44.20 0.52
CA ASP A 574 8.10 -45.50 1.14
C ASP A 574 8.41 -45.50 2.65
N ARG A 575 8.78 -44.35 3.23
CA ARG A 575 9.43 -44.25 4.56
C ARG A 575 8.98 -43.09 5.45
N VAL A 576 7.83 -42.46 5.20
CA VAL A 576 7.25 -41.58 6.25
C VAL A 576 6.61 -42.48 7.29
N GLU A 577 7.04 -42.33 8.54
CA GLU A 577 6.34 -42.90 9.69
C GLU A 577 4.95 -42.24 9.77
N HIS A 578 3.96 -42.88 9.18
CA HIS A 578 2.54 -42.55 9.36
C HIS A 578 1.77 -43.83 9.63
N GLN A 579 0.72 -43.75 10.44
CA GLN A 579 -0.25 -44.84 10.50
C GLN A 579 -1.11 -44.81 9.22
N PRO A 580 -1.56 -45.96 8.69
CA PRO A 580 -2.39 -46.00 7.47
C PRO A 580 -3.68 -45.18 7.58
N ASP A 581 -4.18 -45.01 8.81
CA ASP A 581 -5.42 -44.28 9.12
C ASP A 581 -5.22 -42.77 9.32
N GLU A 582 -3.98 -42.28 9.43
CA GLU A 582 -3.67 -40.85 9.54
C GLU A 582 -3.47 -40.25 8.14
N ARG A 583 -4.57 -39.95 7.44
CA ARG A 583 -4.54 -39.18 6.19
C ARG A 583 -4.73 -37.69 6.44
N ILE A 584 -3.98 -36.84 5.73
CA ILE A 584 -4.16 -35.40 5.80
C ILE A 584 -5.35 -35.01 4.92
N ILE A 585 -6.38 -34.44 5.53
CA ILE A 585 -7.45 -33.78 4.77
C ILE A 585 -6.86 -32.53 4.14
N LEU A 586 -6.75 -32.52 2.82
CA LEU A 586 -6.21 -31.40 2.08
C LEU A 586 -7.29 -30.31 1.97
N SER A 587 -7.35 -29.43 2.99
CA SER A 587 -8.19 -28.22 2.93
C SER A 587 -7.43 -27.13 2.18
N VAL A 588 -7.79 -26.93 0.92
CA VAL A 588 -7.25 -25.83 0.12
C VAL A 588 -7.92 -24.57 0.60
N TYR A 589 -7.18 -23.74 1.32
CA TYR A 589 -7.53 -22.35 1.47
C TYR A 589 -7.41 -21.68 0.10
N SER A 590 -8.15 -20.60 -0.15
CA SER A 590 -8.13 -19.81 -1.40
C SER A 590 -6.76 -19.25 -1.82
N GLU A 591 -5.68 -19.61 -1.12
CA GLU A 591 -4.33 -19.06 -1.25
C GLU A 591 -3.24 -20.10 -1.58
N LEU A 592 -3.52 -21.43 -1.63
CA LEU A 592 -2.50 -22.43 -1.99
C LEU A 592 -2.13 -22.36 -3.49
N ASP A 593 -0.83 -22.35 -3.79
CA ASP A 593 -0.30 -22.29 -5.15
C ASP A 593 -0.56 -23.61 -5.90
N TYR A 594 -0.98 -23.49 -7.15
CA TYR A 594 -1.27 -24.61 -8.04
C TYR A 594 -0.05 -25.53 -8.23
N ASP A 595 1.14 -24.96 -8.38
CA ASP A 595 2.35 -25.74 -8.65
C ASP A 595 2.81 -26.51 -7.40
N VAL A 596 2.62 -25.92 -6.22
CA VAL A 596 2.85 -26.60 -4.93
C VAL A 596 1.92 -27.78 -4.78
N PHE A 597 0.64 -27.59 -5.08
CA PHE A 597 -0.35 -28.66 -5.08
C PHE A 597 0.03 -29.78 -6.06
N LEU A 598 0.41 -29.44 -7.30
CA LEU A 598 0.79 -30.41 -8.32
C LEU A 598 2.01 -31.23 -7.87
N CYS A 599 3.02 -30.57 -7.29
CA CYS A 599 4.20 -31.22 -6.74
C CYS A 599 3.82 -32.23 -5.64
N LEU A 600 2.95 -31.83 -4.70
CA LEU A 600 2.48 -32.72 -3.63
C LEU A 600 1.64 -33.89 -4.17
N CYS A 601 0.75 -33.66 -5.13
CA CYS A 601 -0.04 -34.72 -5.76
C CYS A 601 0.83 -35.72 -6.52
N LYS A 602 1.88 -35.25 -7.21
CA LYS A 602 2.77 -36.11 -7.97
C LYS A 602 3.62 -37.03 -7.08
N HIS A 603 4.03 -36.56 -5.91
CA HIS A 603 5.04 -37.22 -5.08
C HIS A 603 4.54 -37.74 -3.72
N ALA A 604 3.40 -37.24 -3.23
CA ALA A 604 2.86 -37.55 -1.90
C ALA A 604 1.35 -37.83 -1.90
N SER A 605 0.74 -38.17 -3.03
CA SER A 605 -0.71 -38.42 -3.16
C SER A 605 -1.30 -39.41 -2.17
N HIS A 606 -0.55 -40.43 -1.77
CA HIS A 606 -0.99 -41.45 -0.81
C HIS A 606 -1.16 -40.93 0.63
N LEU A 607 -0.67 -39.73 0.95
CA LEU A 607 -0.80 -39.11 2.26
C LEU A 607 -2.07 -38.25 2.42
N PHE A 608 -2.86 -38.07 1.36
CA PHE A 608 -3.95 -37.12 1.32
C PHE A 608 -5.31 -37.74 1.04
N ASP A 609 -6.33 -37.18 1.70
CA ASP A 609 -7.72 -37.25 1.25
C ASP A 609 -8.19 -35.86 0.83
N ILE A 610 -9.07 -35.78 -0.17
CA ILE A 610 -9.65 -34.52 -0.65
C ILE A 610 -11.00 -34.30 0.01
N CYS A 611 -11.22 -33.13 0.62
CA CYS A 611 -12.54 -32.77 1.12
C CYS A 611 -13.43 -32.09 0.05
N PRO A 612 -14.76 -32.26 0.13
CA PRO A 612 -15.72 -31.61 -0.78
C PRO A 612 -15.54 -30.10 -0.91
N ASN A 613 -15.23 -29.38 0.18
CA ASN A 613 -15.03 -27.93 0.17
C ASN A 613 -13.82 -27.50 -0.67
N THR A 614 -12.78 -28.33 -0.73
CA THR A 614 -11.62 -28.10 -1.58
C THR A 614 -12.02 -28.17 -3.06
N ILE A 615 -12.79 -29.18 -3.44
CA ILE A 615 -13.33 -29.35 -4.80
C ILE A 615 -14.21 -28.15 -5.18
N TYR A 616 -15.04 -27.67 -4.25
CA TYR A 616 -15.88 -26.47 -4.44
C TYR A 616 -15.06 -25.22 -4.81
N LEU A 617 -14.01 -24.92 -4.05
CA LEU A 617 -13.18 -23.73 -4.27
C LEU A 617 -12.50 -23.77 -5.64
N PHE A 618 -12.14 -24.97 -6.12
CA PHE A 618 -11.56 -25.15 -7.45
C PHE A 618 -12.54 -24.96 -8.60
N PHE A 619 -13.85 -25.18 -8.42
CA PHE A 619 -14.83 -24.83 -9.46
C PHE A 619 -15.00 -23.33 -9.67
N HIS A 620 -14.75 -22.54 -8.62
CA HIS A 620 -14.82 -21.08 -8.69
C HIS A 620 -13.49 -20.43 -9.12
N ASN A 621 -12.36 -21.03 -8.74
CA ASN A 621 -11.03 -20.41 -8.90
C ASN A 621 -10.04 -21.18 -9.82
N GLY A 622 -10.26 -22.46 -10.11
CA GLY A 622 -9.31 -23.35 -10.80
C GLY A 622 -9.68 -23.64 -12.26
N GLY A 623 -8.67 -23.75 -13.14
CA GLY A 623 -8.83 -24.12 -14.56
C GLY A 623 -8.95 -25.64 -14.79
N LEU A 624 -9.31 -26.04 -16.02
CA LEU A 624 -9.48 -27.45 -16.46
C LEU A 624 -8.28 -28.37 -16.14
N ASP A 625 -7.07 -27.82 -16.19
CA ASP A 625 -5.82 -28.55 -15.92
C ASP A 625 -5.82 -29.14 -14.50
N PHE A 626 -6.41 -28.46 -13.52
CA PHE A 626 -6.51 -28.94 -12.15
C PHE A 626 -7.37 -30.21 -12.03
N LEU A 627 -8.55 -30.19 -12.66
CA LEU A 627 -9.47 -31.32 -12.62
C LEU A 627 -8.87 -32.55 -13.29
N SER A 628 -8.08 -32.35 -14.35
CA SER A 628 -7.36 -33.44 -15.01
C SER A 628 -6.35 -34.13 -14.07
N VAL A 629 -5.58 -33.35 -13.31
CA VAL A 629 -4.62 -33.85 -12.31
C VAL A 629 -5.37 -34.58 -11.21
N LEU A 630 -6.46 -34.01 -10.70
CA LEU A 630 -7.26 -34.58 -9.64
C LEU A 630 -7.84 -35.96 -10.03
N PHE A 631 -8.40 -36.10 -11.24
CA PHE A 631 -8.87 -37.38 -11.77
C PHE A 631 -7.74 -38.39 -12.02
N SER A 632 -6.56 -37.93 -12.43
CA SER A 632 -5.41 -38.82 -12.64
C SER A 632 -4.77 -39.32 -11.34
N THR A 633 -4.91 -38.54 -10.25
CA THR A 633 -4.21 -38.78 -8.99
C THR A 633 -5.05 -39.54 -7.98
N PHE A 634 -6.35 -39.21 -7.86
CA PHE A 634 -7.23 -39.77 -6.83
C PHE A 634 -8.27 -40.70 -7.47
N LYS A 635 -8.29 -41.97 -7.04
CA LYS A 635 -9.15 -43.02 -7.63
C LYS A 635 -10.63 -42.88 -7.28
N GLU A 636 -10.95 -42.36 -6.09
CA GLU A 636 -12.32 -42.16 -5.63
C GLU A 636 -12.42 -40.78 -5.00
N ILE A 637 -13.41 -40.01 -5.46
CA ILE A 637 -13.70 -38.65 -4.99
C ILE A 637 -15.16 -38.65 -4.55
N ASP A 638 -15.43 -38.20 -3.33
CA ASP A 638 -16.79 -38.12 -2.80
C ASP A 638 -17.55 -36.92 -3.40
N TRP A 639 -18.24 -37.19 -4.50
CA TRP A 639 -19.10 -36.22 -5.18
C TRP A 639 -20.40 -36.01 -4.43
N THR A 640 -20.83 -34.76 -4.29
CA THR A 640 -22.16 -34.41 -3.76
C THR A 640 -22.93 -33.59 -4.79
N LEU A 641 -24.26 -33.72 -4.80
CA LEU A 641 -25.12 -32.90 -5.65
C LEU A 641 -24.86 -31.39 -5.43
N GLY A 642 -24.64 -30.98 -4.18
CA GLY A 642 -24.32 -29.59 -3.83
C GLY A 642 -23.08 -29.05 -4.56
N LEU A 643 -22.06 -29.88 -4.81
CA LEU A 643 -20.87 -29.52 -5.58
C LEU A 643 -21.16 -29.41 -7.08
N LEU A 644 -21.87 -30.41 -7.62
CA LEU A 644 -22.18 -30.47 -9.05
C LEU A 644 -23.04 -29.28 -9.50
N LEU A 645 -23.94 -28.83 -8.63
CA LEU A 645 -24.78 -27.64 -8.85
C LEU A 645 -24.00 -26.31 -8.87
N GLN A 646 -22.68 -26.32 -8.64
CA GLN A 646 -21.82 -25.14 -8.70
C GLN A 646 -21.07 -25.02 -10.02
N VAL A 647 -21.11 -26.06 -10.86
CA VAL A 647 -20.45 -26.08 -12.16
C VAL A 647 -21.15 -25.09 -13.10
N ARG A 648 -20.44 -24.04 -13.50
CA ARG A 648 -20.95 -22.99 -14.41
C ARG A 648 -20.36 -23.06 -15.82
N SER A 649 -19.37 -23.92 -16.05
CA SER A 649 -18.74 -24.12 -17.36
C SER A 649 -19.13 -25.46 -17.96
N LEU A 650 -19.52 -25.46 -19.23
CA LEU A 650 -19.80 -26.67 -20.00
C LEU A 650 -18.57 -27.55 -20.15
N GLU A 651 -17.38 -26.96 -20.28
CA GLU A 651 -16.12 -27.69 -20.44
C GLU A 651 -15.80 -28.48 -19.16
N VAL A 652 -15.94 -27.83 -18.00
CA VAL A 652 -15.76 -28.47 -16.67
C VAL A 652 -16.76 -29.60 -16.50
N LEU A 653 -18.03 -29.36 -16.85
CA LEU A 653 -19.08 -30.37 -16.76
C LEU A 653 -18.80 -31.57 -17.67
N SER A 654 -18.31 -31.34 -18.89
CA SER A 654 -17.98 -32.40 -19.82
C SER A 654 -16.86 -33.30 -19.30
N LEU A 655 -15.83 -32.72 -18.67
CA LEU A 655 -14.72 -33.46 -18.07
C LEU A 655 -15.17 -34.29 -16.86
N ILE A 656 -16.03 -33.74 -16.01
CA ILE A 656 -16.62 -34.47 -14.88
C ILE A 656 -17.44 -35.66 -15.40
N MET A 657 -18.30 -35.43 -16.39
CA MET A 657 -19.15 -36.46 -16.98
C MET A 657 -18.36 -37.59 -17.67
N ALA A 658 -17.14 -37.31 -18.12
CA ALA A 658 -16.24 -38.32 -18.68
C ALA A 658 -15.60 -39.23 -17.61
N ASN A 659 -15.43 -38.73 -16.38
CA ASN A 659 -14.71 -39.43 -15.31
C ASN A 659 -15.61 -39.90 -14.15
N VAL A 660 -16.83 -39.36 -14.04
CA VAL A 660 -17.73 -39.56 -12.90
C VAL A 660 -19.10 -40.01 -13.37
N LYS A 661 -19.62 -41.09 -12.76
CA LYS A 661 -20.99 -41.56 -12.99
C LYS A 661 -21.97 -40.75 -12.14
N ILE A 662 -22.74 -39.87 -12.79
CA ILE A 662 -23.79 -39.07 -12.15
C ILE A 662 -25.16 -39.75 -12.34
N SER A 663 -25.93 -39.87 -11.26
CA SER A 663 -27.27 -40.47 -11.28
C SER A 663 -28.26 -39.66 -12.13
N LYS A 664 -29.29 -40.33 -12.68
CA LYS A 664 -30.35 -39.65 -13.47
C LYS A 664 -31.06 -38.57 -12.66
N GLN A 665 -31.28 -38.80 -11.37
CA GLN A 665 -31.89 -37.83 -10.45
C GLN A 665 -31.03 -36.57 -10.33
N TRP A 666 -29.72 -36.70 -10.09
CA TRP A 666 -28.83 -35.55 -9.97
C TRP A 666 -28.73 -34.76 -11.29
N LYS A 667 -28.73 -35.45 -12.44
CA LYS A 667 -28.79 -34.79 -13.75
C LYS A 667 -30.04 -33.94 -13.93
N ALA A 668 -31.22 -34.43 -13.49
CA ALA A 668 -32.47 -33.68 -13.57
C ALA A 668 -32.40 -32.39 -12.74
N GLU A 669 -31.96 -32.50 -11.49
CA GLU A 669 -31.82 -31.35 -10.59
C GLU A 669 -30.78 -30.33 -11.09
N MET A 670 -29.73 -30.79 -11.78
CA MET A 670 -28.76 -29.91 -12.44
C MET A 670 -29.34 -29.18 -13.67
N ILE A 671 -30.22 -29.81 -14.43
CA ILE A 671 -30.92 -29.18 -15.58
C ILE A 671 -31.84 -28.06 -15.07
N ASP A 672 -32.68 -28.35 -14.06
CA ASP A 672 -33.59 -27.36 -13.46
C ASP A 672 -32.82 -26.12 -12.93
N LYS A 673 -31.65 -26.37 -12.30
CA LYS A 673 -30.79 -25.28 -11.84
C LYS A 673 -30.13 -24.51 -12.98
N ALA A 674 -29.68 -25.18 -14.04
CA ALA A 674 -29.09 -24.52 -15.20
C ALA A 674 -30.10 -23.64 -15.93
N ASP A 675 -31.34 -24.10 -16.10
CA ASP A 675 -32.42 -23.35 -16.74
C ASP A 675 -32.82 -22.12 -15.93
N SER A 676 -32.96 -22.26 -14.60
CA SER A 676 -33.27 -21.13 -13.71
C SER A 676 -32.18 -20.04 -13.67
N HIS A 677 -30.94 -20.35 -14.02
CA HIS A 677 -29.83 -19.40 -14.08
C HIS A 677 -29.48 -18.96 -15.52
N GLY A 678 -30.24 -19.40 -16.54
CA GLY A 678 -30.03 -19.03 -17.94
C GLY A 678 -28.82 -19.72 -18.62
N ASN A 679 -28.30 -20.81 -18.05
CA ASN A 679 -27.17 -21.57 -18.61
C ASN A 679 -27.65 -22.66 -19.60
N TYR A 680 -28.28 -22.22 -20.69
CA TYR A 680 -28.95 -23.10 -21.66
C TYR A 680 -28.02 -24.14 -22.32
N GLU A 681 -26.73 -23.85 -22.48
CA GLU A 681 -25.75 -24.78 -23.05
C GLU A 681 -25.50 -25.99 -22.13
N ILE A 682 -25.44 -25.78 -20.81
CA ILE A 682 -25.31 -26.86 -19.81
C ILE A 682 -26.58 -27.72 -19.77
N SER A 683 -27.75 -27.07 -19.73
CA SER A 683 -29.05 -27.74 -19.74
C SER A 683 -29.21 -28.63 -20.98
N LYS A 684 -28.87 -28.11 -22.16
CA LYS A 684 -28.89 -28.84 -23.43
C LYS A 684 -27.92 -30.02 -23.44
N TYR A 685 -26.71 -29.85 -22.90
CA TYR A 685 -25.72 -30.92 -22.81
C TYR A 685 -26.17 -32.05 -21.87
N LEU A 686 -26.66 -31.70 -20.68
CA LEU A 686 -27.17 -32.67 -19.71
C LEU A 686 -28.40 -33.42 -20.23
N SER A 687 -29.32 -32.72 -20.89
CA SER A 687 -30.51 -33.30 -21.52
C SER A 687 -30.15 -34.30 -22.61
N LYS A 688 -29.12 -34.01 -23.42
CA LYS A 688 -28.58 -34.97 -24.39
C LYS A 688 -27.95 -36.20 -23.73
N SER A 689 -27.33 -36.05 -22.56
CA SER A 689 -26.70 -37.14 -21.81
C SER A 689 -27.67 -37.98 -20.97
N MET A 690 -28.95 -37.59 -20.91
CA MET A 690 -30.04 -38.31 -20.23
C MET A 690 -30.69 -39.36 -21.13
N ASN A 691 -30.70 -39.09 -22.45
CA ASN A 691 -31.03 -40.03 -23.51
C ASN A 691 -29.86 -40.98 -23.76
#